data_AF-A0A3S7UUK0-F1
#
_entry.id   AF-A0A3S7UUK0-F1
#
_cell.length_a   1.000
_cell.length_b   1.000
_cell.length_c   1.000
_cell.angle_alpha   90.00
_cell.angle_beta   90.00
_cell.angle_gamma   90.00
#
_symmetry.space_group_name_H-M   'P 1'
#
loop_
_entity.id
_entity.type
_entity.pdbx_description
1 polymer ?
#
loop_
_entity_poly.entity_id
_entity_poly.type
_entity_poly.pdbx_seq_one_letter_code
_entity_poly.pdbx_strand_id
1 'polypeptide(L)'
;MTRVSPSSMARALLLLAAPLLLLSSCFQPTTVDCPAGLVCPEGLKCAANQATCISTDCGDGVIQGSEQCDDGNVVDGDGCSRDCQSTETCGNGVVDRVTNEKCDDGNTEDGDGCSADCKSNELCGNGVTDTAVGEKCDDGNNASGDGCSADCLSTEVCGNGYTDPSKEERCDDGNTVSGDGCSADCRSQESCGNGYVDVAKGEKCDDGNNLNGDGCSSDCKSNETCGNGVLDTIKGEICDDGNNVSEDGCSADCRSAEGCGNGVRDGEEQCDDKGESATCNLNCTVRVCGDGIVNRTAGEQCDDKGESAYCNANCTLRACGDGVVNTSSGEQCDNPGPVNSPTCDADCSIAFCGDGFTNTTRGELCDTAGNSRTCNADCTPAACGDRYLNTAAGEQCDDGPNSAICDVDCTPTACGDGVTNSPAKEQCDDGNTRDDDDCLGTCKPNICGDSVVNVNGPDRPEACDDGNTRTEAACDYGTASCEACSGDCKLALALTGNVCGDTVKDATNEACDDGNTDTEDACPYGQASCKVCRFDCKESLSRTGNICGDNAKDPDHEACDDGNTKTEVACDYGQAGCEKCRADCQETLTLQGNVCGDGSKDPNPANEICDDGNTATETACSYGTANCQVCRGDCKELVSARGNVCGDNAKDADHEACDDGNTKTEVACDYGQASCQKCSGDCQSVLPLQGNVCGDGVKDATQEVCD
;
A
#
# COMPACT_ATOMS: atom_id res chain seq x y z
N MET A 1 134.80 16.12 10.65
CA MET A 1 135.00 14.97 9.74
C MET A 1 133.85 14.98 8.74
N THR A 2 133.98 14.83 7.41
CA THR A 2 135.17 14.60 6.55
C THR A 2 134.77 14.86 5.09
N ARG A 3 135.43 15.80 4.39
CA ARG A 3 136.07 15.57 3.07
C ARG A 3 136.81 16.83 2.62
N VAL A 4 137.88 16.61 1.87
CA VAL A 4 138.91 17.60 1.48
C VAL A 4 138.82 17.85 -0.02
N SER A 5 139.10 19.09 -0.44
CA SER A 5 139.76 19.38 -1.71
C SER A 5 140.84 20.46 -1.50
N PRO A 6 141.95 20.48 -2.27
CA PRO A 6 143.22 21.00 -1.76
C PRO A 6 143.74 22.26 -2.49
N SER A 7 144.65 23.02 -1.87
CA SER A 7 145.74 23.75 -2.55
C SER A 7 146.83 24.31 -1.60
N SER A 8 148.08 23.99 -1.95
CA SER A 8 149.34 24.74 -1.70
C SER A 8 149.94 24.93 -0.28
N MET A 9 151.07 24.23 -0.08
CA MET A 9 152.37 24.66 0.50
C MET A 9 152.39 25.23 1.94
N ALA A 10 152.98 24.63 2.98
CA ALA A 10 154.18 23.78 3.17
C ALA A 10 155.55 24.50 3.13
N ARG A 11 156.38 24.27 4.19
CA ARG A 11 157.79 24.68 4.44
C ARG A 11 157.99 26.15 4.87
N ALA A 12 158.98 26.53 5.69
CA ALA A 12 159.98 25.86 6.56
C ALA A 12 160.38 26.87 7.68
N LEU A 13 160.79 26.49 8.91
CA LEU A 13 162.13 26.00 9.35
C LEU A 13 163.33 26.87 8.91
N LEU A 14 164.38 26.94 9.76
CA LEU A 14 165.72 27.60 9.59
C LEU A 14 165.78 29.09 10.03
N LEU A 15 166.82 29.67 10.65
CA LEU A 15 168.10 29.28 11.31
C LEU A 15 168.46 30.44 12.30
N LEU A 16 168.94 30.27 13.54
CA LEU A 16 170.26 29.80 14.04
C LEU A 16 171.39 30.88 14.01
N ALA A 17 172.08 30.99 15.17
CA ALA A 17 173.37 31.63 15.50
C ALA A 17 173.30 33.06 16.09
N ALA A 18 173.99 33.46 17.16
CA ALA A 18 174.91 32.91 18.19
C ALA A 18 175.41 34.16 19.01
N PRO A 19 176.34 34.11 19.99
CA PRO A 19 176.91 33.00 20.79
C PRO A 19 176.79 33.21 22.34
N LEU A 20 177.21 32.23 23.14
CA LEU A 20 177.33 32.31 24.61
C LEU A 20 178.54 33.14 25.06
N LEU A 21 178.38 33.98 26.10
CA LEU A 21 179.43 34.35 27.10
C LEU A 21 178.92 35.30 28.22
N LEU A 22 178.02 34.85 29.11
CA LEU A 22 177.58 35.68 30.27
C LEU A 22 177.20 34.86 31.52
N LEU A 23 177.93 35.10 32.62
CA LEU A 23 177.58 34.88 34.04
C LEU A 23 178.51 35.79 34.87
N SER A 24 178.10 36.55 35.87
CA SER A 24 176.74 36.96 36.30
C SER A 24 176.88 38.10 37.32
N SER A 25 176.15 39.20 37.13
CA SER A 25 176.06 40.29 38.11
C SER A 25 174.74 41.03 37.95
N CYS A 26 173.92 41.10 39.01
CA CYS A 26 173.00 42.19 39.38
C CYS A 26 172.02 41.71 40.46
N PHE A 27 171.90 42.48 41.55
CA PHE A 27 170.74 42.52 42.45
C PHE A 27 170.65 43.95 42.99
N GLN A 28 169.46 44.55 42.99
CA GLN A 28 169.14 45.86 43.59
C GLN A 28 168.03 45.67 44.65
N PRO A 29 167.92 46.54 45.68
CA PRO A 29 167.35 46.11 46.97
C PRO A 29 166.04 46.82 47.40
N THR A 30 165.04 46.98 46.53
CA THR A 30 163.74 47.61 46.89
C THR A 30 162.50 46.80 46.47
N THR A 31 162.61 45.47 46.39
CA THR A 31 161.49 44.56 46.11
C THR A 31 160.87 43.96 47.36
N VAL A 32 159.57 43.66 47.33
CA VAL A 32 158.84 42.96 48.40
C VAL A 32 158.74 41.46 48.05
N ASP A 33 159.31 40.60 48.90
CA ASP A 33 159.17 39.14 48.78
C ASP A 33 157.84 38.68 49.40
N CYS A 34 156.94 38.14 48.58
CA CYS A 34 155.66 37.60 49.01
C CYS A 34 155.80 36.15 49.54
N PRO A 35 154.98 35.71 50.51
CA PRO A 35 155.04 34.35 51.06
C PRO A 35 154.93 33.22 50.02
N ALA A 36 154.28 33.47 48.88
CA ALA A 36 154.15 32.54 47.76
C ALA A 36 155.39 32.48 46.82
N GLY A 37 156.48 33.21 47.12
CA GLY A 37 157.69 33.27 46.29
C GLY A 37 157.60 34.21 45.08
N LEU A 38 156.55 35.03 45.00
CA LEU A 38 156.45 36.16 44.07
C LEU A 38 157.24 37.35 44.62
N VAL A 39 157.86 38.14 43.73
CA VAL A 39 158.66 39.30 44.11
C VAL A 39 158.04 40.56 43.49
N CYS A 40 157.43 41.41 44.30
CA CYS A 40 156.73 42.61 43.84
C CYS A 40 157.68 43.82 43.71
N PRO A 41 157.57 44.61 42.61
CA PRO A 41 158.25 45.90 42.47
C PRO A 41 157.90 46.91 43.57
N GLU A 42 158.78 47.91 43.72
CA GLU A 42 158.61 49.01 44.68
C GLU A 42 157.27 49.73 44.49
N GLY A 43 156.49 49.84 45.58
CA GLY A 43 155.17 50.48 45.62
C GLY A 43 153.98 49.54 45.45
N LEU A 44 154.18 48.24 45.23
CA LEU A 44 153.11 47.23 45.20
C LEU A 44 153.14 46.33 46.44
N LYS A 45 151.97 45.87 46.87
CA LYS A 45 151.77 44.88 47.94
C LYS A 45 151.53 43.49 47.36
N CYS A 46 151.65 42.48 48.21
CA CYS A 46 151.28 41.10 47.90
C CYS A 46 149.80 40.91 48.23
N ALA A 47 149.01 40.30 47.34
CA ALA A 47 147.72 39.77 47.76
C ALA A 47 147.95 38.56 48.70
N ALA A 48 147.10 38.40 49.72
CA ALA A 48 147.30 37.37 50.75
C ALA A 48 147.02 35.95 50.25
N ASN A 49 145.93 35.79 49.50
CA ASN A 49 145.38 34.52 49.02
C ASN A 49 145.55 34.32 47.51
N GLN A 50 146.18 35.27 46.80
CA GLN A 50 146.48 35.18 45.38
C GLN A 50 147.93 35.54 45.08
N ALA A 51 148.59 34.79 44.19
CA ALA A 51 149.96 35.08 43.76
C ALA A 51 150.02 36.22 42.73
N THR A 52 149.59 37.42 43.13
CA THR A 52 149.65 38.66 42.35
C THR A 52 150.20 39.83 43.18
N CYS A 53 150.62 40.89 42.49
CA CYS A 53 150.98 42.16 43.11
C CYS A 53 149.84 43.16 42.94
N ILE A 54 149.31 43.67 44.04
CA ILE A 54 148.22 44.66 44.10
C ILE A 54 148.81 46.07 44.28
N SER A 55 148.18 47.06 43.64
CA SER A 55 148.56 48.48 43.72
C SER A 55 147.75 49.28 44.73
N THR A 56 146.76 48.63 45.33
CA THR A 56 145.86 49.12 46.36
C THR A 56 146.07 48.32 47.64
N ASP A 57 145.33 48.69 48.67
CA ASP A 57 145.27 47.95 49.93
C ASP A 57 144.39 46.69 49.76
N CYS A 58 143.24 46.82 49.10
CA CYS A 58 142.35 45.74 48.68
C CYS A 58 143.06 44.51 48.08
N GLY A 59 142.81 43.38 48.74
CA GLY A 59 143.37 42.06 48.48
C GLY A 59 144.53 41.68 49.41
N ASP A 60 144.93 42.54 50.35
CA ASP A 60 146.04 42.24 51.30
C ASP A 60 145.62 41.41 52.53
N GLY A 61 144.31 41.11 52.64
CA GLY A 61 143.74 40.22 53.65
C GLY A 61 143.38 40.91 54.97
N VAL A 62 143.40 42.25 55.02
CA VAL A 62 143.17 43.03 56.24
C VAL A 62 142.31 44.26 55.94
N ILE A 63 141.00 44.21 56.21
CA ILE A 63 140.09 45.35 55.96
C ILE A 63 140.66 46.69 56.50
N GLN A 64 141.05 47.59 55.59
CA GLN A 64 141.43 48.97 55.89
C GLN A 64 140.22 49.91 55.89
N GLY A 65 140.40 51.13 56.42
CA GLY A 65 139.31 52.10 56.63
C GLY A 65 138.63 52.69 55.39
N SER A 66 138.95 52.20 54.18
CA SER A 66 138.33 52.55 52.90
C SER A 66 137.64 51.37 52.21
N GLU A 67 137.53 50.23 52.90
CA GLU A 67 137.09 48.95 52.36
C GLU A 67 135.92 48.41 53.19
N GLN A 68 134.95 47.81 52.52
CA GLN A 68 133.82 47.13 53.18
C GLN A 68 134.17 45.68 53.54
N CYS A 69 135.07 45.07 52.76
CA CYS A 69 135.56 43.71 52.90
C CYS A 69 137.00 43.59 52.38
N ASP A 70 137.69 42.51 52.71
CA ASP A 70 138.91 42.06 52.04
C ASP A 70 139.03 40.56 52.31
N ASP A 71 139.02 39.75 51.25
CA ASP A 71 139.12 38.28 51.33
C ASP A 71 140.53 37.74 51.03
N GLY A 72 141.51 38.64 50.89
CA GLY A 72 142.89 38.38 50.53
C GLY A 72 143.14 38.27 49.03
N ASN A 73 142.19 38.62 48.15
CA ASN A 73 142.41 38.64 46.72
C ASN A 73 141.62 39.72 45.95
N VAL A 74 141.61 39.65 44.61
CA VAL A 74 141.00 40.65 43.70
C VAL A 74 140.22 39.99 42.56
N VAL A 75 139.58 38.86 42.85
CA VAL A 75 138.53 38.25 42.01
C VAL A 75 137.18 38.89 42.38
N ASP A 76 136.14 38.68 41.56
CA ASP A 76 134.78 39.08 41.93
C ASP A 76 133.95 37.81 42.20
N GLY A 77 133.02 37.90 43.14
CA GLY A 77 132.02 36.85 43.40
C GLY A 77 132.52 35.68 44.27
N ASP A 78 133.68 35.79 44.91
CA ASP A 78 134.20 34.85 45.91
C ASP A 78 134.05 35.32 47.38
N GLY A 79 133.45 36.49 47.60
CA GLY A 79 133.05 37.00 48.92
C GLY A 79 133.43 38.47 49.19
N CYS A 80 134.14 39.10 48.25
CA CYS A 80 134.41 40.52 48.22
C CYS A 80 134.57 40.97 46.75
N SER A 81 134.23 42.21 46.43
CA SER A 81 134.47 42.77 45.09
C SER A 81 135.97 43.05 44.88
N ARG A 82 136.47 43.03 43.64
CA ARG A 82 137.89 43.32 43.32
C ARG A 82 138.42 44.70 43.76
N ASP A 83 137.52 45.61 44.13
CA ASP A 83 137.80 46.96 44.62
C ASP A 83 137.39 47.16 46.10
N CYS A 84 136.99 46.06 46.75
CA CYS A 84 136.65 45.98 48.17
C CYS A 84 135.52 46.94 48.59
N GLN A 85 134.64 47.31 47.66
CA GLN A 85 133.50 48.20 47.89
C GLN A 85 132.19 47.45 48.17
N SER A 86 132.11 46.17 47.80
CA SER A 86 130.91 45.32 48.00
C SER A 86 131.29 43.97 48.58
N THR A 87 130.45 43.44 49.46
CA THR A 87 130.56 42.06 49.99
C THR A 87 130.05 40.99 49.01
N GLU A 88 129.54 41.37 47.82
CA GLU A 88 128.95 40.45 46.83
C GLU A 88 127.77 39.66 47.43
N THR A 89 126.88 40.37 48.15
CA THR A 89 125.75 39.79 48.90
C THR A 89 124.54 40.72 48.90
N CYS A 90 123.46 40.29 48.27
CA CYS A 90 122.11 40.87 48.40
C CYS A 90 121.79 41.43 49.80
N GLY A 91 121.32 42.67 49.82
CA GLY A 91 121.02 43.50 50.97
C GLY A 91 122.20 44.33 51.48
N ASN A 92 123.22 44.59 50.64
CA ASN A 92 124.37 45.41 51.01
C ASN A 92 124.29 46.87 50.49
N GLY A 93 123.28 47.19 49.68
CA GLY A 93 123.06 48.50 49.05
C GLY A 93 123.74 48.67 47.69
N VAL A 94 124.30 47.61 47.10
CA VAL A 94 125.06 47.60 45.86
C VAL A 94 124.57 46.45 44.95
N VAL A 95 124.19 46.76 43.71
CA VAL A 95 123.70 45.72 42.78
C VAL A 95 124.86 44.91 42.20
N ASP A 96 125.10 43.74 42.78
CA ASP A 96 126.25 42.89 42.44
C ASP A 96 125.95 42.07 41.16
N ARG A 97 126.46 42.57 40.03
CA ARG A 97 126.16 41.99 38.71
C ARG A 97 126.79 40.62 38.48
N VAL A 98 127.81 40.25 39.25
CA VAL A 98 128.52 38.96 39.13
C VAL A 98 127.74 37.84 39.81
N THR A 99 127.10 38.12 40.95
CA THR A 99 126.12 37.24 41.63
C THR A 99 124.73 37.26 40.96
N ASN A 100 124.60 38.01 39.86
CA ASN A 100 123.41 38.15 39.02
C ASN A 100 122.20 38.67 39.81
N GLU A 101 122.39 39.81 40.48
CA GLU A 101 121.34 40.59 41.13
C GLU A 101 120.69 41.58 40.13
N LYS A 102 119.40 41.89 40.36
CA LYS A 102 118.60 42.81 39.53
C LYS A 102 118.46 44.18 40.17
N CYS A 103 118.29 44.17 41.49
CA CYS A 103 118.18 45.29 42.40
C CYS A 103 118.96 44.94 43.68
N ASP A 104 119.15 45.93 44.54
CA ASP A 104 119.53 45.82 45.95
C ASP A 104 119.10 47.15 46.57
N ASP A 105 118.32 47.11 47.65
CA ASP A 105 117.81 48.28 48.37
C ASP A 105 118.45 48.47 49.77
N GLY A 106 119.44 47.63 50.10
CA GLY A 106 120.15 47.65 51.38
C GLY A 106 119.56 46.73 52.45
N ASN A 107 118.64 45.81 52.11
CA ASN A 107 118.18 44.78 53.03
C ASN A 107 117.71 43.47 52.34
N THR A 108 117.08 42.57 53.09
CA THR A 108 116.59 41.25 52.61
C THR A 108 115.19 40.93 53.15
N GLU A 109 114.36 41.95 53.34
CA GLU A 109 112.91 41.80 53.48
C GLU A 109 112.28 41.71 52.07
N ASP A 110 111.07 41.16 51.95
CA ASP A 110 110.31 41.17 50.69
C ASP A 110 109.25 42.28 50.77
N GLY A 111 108.98 42.96 49.66
CA GLY A 111 107.87 43.89 49.50
C GLY A 111 108.19 45.38 49.68
N ASP A 112 109.47 45.77 49.78
CA ASP A 112 109.91 47.16 49.87
C ASP A 112 110.63 47.70 48.61
N GLY A 113 110.75 46.88 47.55
CA GLY A 113 111.21 47.29 46.22
C GLY A 113 112.29 46.40 45.61
N CYS A 114 112.77 45.41 46.34
CA CYS A 114 113.61 44.33 45.86
C CYS A 114 113.25 43.04 46.61
N SER A 115 113.13 41.92 45.90
CA SER A 115 112.94 40.60 46.51
C SER A 115 114.12 40.25 47.44
N ALA A 116 113.91 39.49 48.51
CA ALA A 116 114.94 39.12 49.49
C ALA A 116 116.14 38.30 48.95
N ASP A 117 116.10 37.80 47.70
CA ASP A 117 117.21 37.15 46.99
C ASP A 117 117.82 38.00 45.84
N CYS A 118 117.35 39.25 45.74
CA CYS A 118 117.72 40.25 44.76
C CYS A 118 117.51 39.81 43.29
N LYS A 119 116.55 38.90 43.03
CA LYS A 119 116.24 38.41 41.66
C LYS A 119 115.04 39.09 40.99
N SER A 120 114.18 39.79 41.74
CA SER A 120 113.10 40.60 41.19
C SER A 120 113.04 42.00 41.82
N ASN A 121 112.54 42.96 41.04
CA ASN A 121 112.24 44.32 41.49
C ASN A 121 110.79 44.45 42.02
N GLU A 122 110.06 43.34 42.16
CA GLU A 122 108.70 43.29 42.73
C GLU A 122 107.67 44.16 41.98
N LEU A 123 107.70 44.07 40.65
CA LEU A 123 106.85 44.85 39.76
C LEU A 123 106.11 43.94 38.75
N CYS A 124 104.79 43.90 38.82
CA CYS A 124 103.95 43.19 37.86
C CYS A 124 104.36 43.47 36.40
N GLY A 125 104.53 42.39 35.62
CA GLY A 125 104.98 42.38 34.24
C GLY A 125 106.49 42.23 34.06
N ASN A 126 107.21 41.74 35.07
CA ASN A 126 108.67 41.58 35.02
C ASN A 126 109.15 40.18 34.58
N GLY A 127 108.26 39.20 34.53
CA GLY A 127 108.53 37.79 34.18
C GLY A 127 108.77 36.88 35.39
N VAL A 128 108.57 37.37 36.61
CA VAL A 128 108.65 36.63 37.89
C VAL A 128 107.37 36.90 38.66
N THR A 129 106.74 35.87 39.24
CA THR A 129 105.51 36.04 40.03
C THR A 129 105.87 36.36 41.49
N ASP A 130 105.82 37.64 41.84
CA ASP A 130 106.26 38.17 43.12
C ASP A 130 105.13 38.07 44.17
N THR A 131 104.89 36.83 44.63
CA THR A 131 103.76 36.50 45.53
C THR A 131 103.79 37.24 46.88
N ALA A 132 104.94 37.79 47.29
CA ALA A 132 105.08 38.59 48.51
C ALA A 132 104.36 39.95 48.42
N VAL A 133 104.40 40.61 47.25
CA VAL A 133 103.65 41.84 46.97
C VAL A 133 102.20 41.59 46.51
N GLY A 134 101.81 40.32 46.36
CA GLY A 134 100.42 39.89 46.21
C GLY A 134 100.03 39.32 44.85
N GLU A 135 100.97 39.24 43.91
CA GLU A 135 100.74 38.76 42.54
C GLU A 135 100.22 37.31 42.49
N LYS A 136 99.33 37.04 41.53
CA LYS A 136 98.76 35.71 41.24
C LYS A 136 99.36 35.08 39.99
N CYS A 137 99.80 35.90 39.05
CA CYS A 137 100.47 35.52 37.83
C CYS A 137 101.42 36.65 37.40
N ASP A 138 102.34 36.35 36.48
CA ASP A 138 103.08 37.33 35.70
C ASP A 138 103.39 36.67 34.35
N ASP A 139 103.08 37.34 33.23
CA ASP A 139 103.35 36.85 31.86
C ASP A 139 104.44 37.67 31.12
N GLY A 140 105.15 38.53 31.85
CA GLY A 140 106.23 39.37 31.35
C GLY A 140 105.78 40.70 30.76
N ASN A 141 104.51 41.11 30.95
CA ASN A 141 104.03 42.45 30.59
C ASN A 141 102.79 42.89 31.39
N ASN A 142 102.23 44.07 31.06
CA ASN A 142 101.02 44.64 31.70
C ASN A 142 99.89 44.88 30.68
N ALA A 143 99.73 43.98 29.72
CA ALA A 143 98.50 43.88 28.95
C ALA A 143 97.47 43.04 29.73
N SER A 144 96.22 43.10 29.30
CA SER A 144 95.17 42.17 29.73
C SER A 144 94.78 41.32 28.54
N GLY A 145 94.48 40.05 28.80
CA GLY A 145 93.93 39.12 27.82
C GLY A 145 94.95 38.23 27.09
N ASP A 146 96.24 38.29 27.44
CA ASP A 146 97.31 37.41 26.93
C ASP A 146 97.74 36.29 27.89
N GLY A 147 97.38 36.38 29.17
CA GLY A 147 97.48 35.25 30.11
C GLY A 147 97.28 35.66 31.58
N CYS A 148 97.75 36.85 31.92
CA CYS A 148 97.58 37.51 33.21
C CYS A 148 96.80 38.83 33.05
N SER A 149 96.30 39.36 34.16
CA SER A 149 95.74 40.71 34.20
C SER A 149 96.85 41.78 34.23
N ALA A 150 96.57 42.98 33.72
CA ALA A 150 97.54 44.08 33.67
C ALA A 150 98.06 44.54 35.06
N ASP A 151 97.37 44.15 36.14
CA ASP A 151 97.72 44.38 37.55
C ASP A 151 98.19 43.11 38.29
N CYS A 152 98.35 41.99 37.58
CA CYS A 152 98.80 40.68 38.08
C CYS A 152 97.94 40.05 39.18
N LEU A 153 96.70 40.53 39.37
CA LEU A 153 95.79 40.04 40.41
C LEU A 153 94.93 38.83 39.98
N SER A 154 94.73 38.58 38.68
CA SER A 154 93.96 37.43 38.17
C SER A 154 94.57 36.81 36.90
N THR A 155 94.39 35.49 36.75
CA THR A 155 94.67 34.78 35.50
C THR A 155 93.43 34.83 34.60
N GLU A 156 93.54 35.38 33.39
CA GLU A 156 92.32 35.77 32.62
C GLU A 156 91.57 34.57 32.00
N VAL A 157 90.68 33.97 32.80
CA VAL A 157 90.01 32.68 32.60
C VAL A 157 88.72 32.63 33.44
N CYS A 158 87.56 32.55 32.79
CA CYS A 158 86.26 32.22 33.39
C CYS A 158 86.30 31.17 34.51
N GLY A 159 85.65 31.51 35.63
CA GLY A 159 85.59 30.77 36.88
C GLY A 159 86.70 31.14 37.87
N ASN A 160 87.35 32.30 37.72
CA ASN A 160 88.47 32.74 38.57
C ASN A 160 88.05 33.67 39.74
N GLY A 161 86.80 34.15 39.74
CA GLY A 161 86.25 35.13 40.69
C GLY A 161 86.32 36.60 40.23
N TYR A 162 86.72 36.86 39.00
CA TYR A 162 86.96 38.17 38.40
C TYR A 162 86.33 38.22 37.00
N THR A 163 85.66 39.32 36.66
CA THR A 163 85.11 39.50 35.31
C THR A 163 86.19 40.01 34.36
N ASP A 164 86.62 39.23 33.37
CA ASP A 164 87.69 39.63 32.45
C ASP A 164 87.12 40.20 31.11
N PRO A 165 86.99 41.53 30.94
CA PRO A 165 86.28 42.11 29.80
C PRO A 165 87.04 41.93 28.48
N SER A 166 88.34 41.61 28.56
CA SER A 166 89.21 41.28 27.43
C SER A 166 88.77 39.98 26.72
N LYS A 167 88.08 39.10 27.44
CA LYS A 167 87.58 37.79 26.98
C LYS A 167 86.09 37.77 26.62
N GLU A 168 85.43 38.94 26.63
CA GLU A 168 83.98 39.12 26.48
C GLU A 168 83.13 38.57 27.64
N GLU A 169 83.73 38.38 28.81
CA GLU A 169 83.03 37.89 30.02
C GLU A 169 82.10 38.98 30.59
N ARG A 170 80.90 38.57 31.03
CA ARG A 170 79.85 39.44 31.59
C ARG A 170 79.49 39.12 33.04
N CYS A 171 79.98 38.00 33.54
CA CYS A 171 79.91 37.59 34.93
C CYS A 171 81.08 36.64 35.21
N ASP A 172 81.37 36.45 36.48
CA ASP A 172 82.17 35.34 37.00
C ASP A 172 81.70 35.12 38.43
N ASP A 173 81.36 33.88 38.80
CA ASP A 173 80.90 33.51 40.16
C ASP A 173 81.91 32.62 40.91
N GLY A 174 83.15 32.55 40.41
CA GLY A 174 84.25 31.78 40.97
C GLY A 174 84.27 30.31 40.57
N ASN A 175 83.46 29.91 39.58
CA ASN A 175 83.49 28.56 39.02
C ASN A 175 82.94 28.48 37.57
N THR A 176 82.89 27.28 37.00
CA THR A 176 82.43 27.03 35.61
C THR A 176 81.26 26.03 35.56
N VAL A 177 80.39 26.04 36.56
CA VAL A 177 79.09 25.36 36.50
C VAL A 177 78.10 26.31 35.81
N SER A 178 76.98 25.75 35.35
CA SER A 178 75.83 26.52 34.89
C SER A 178 74.64 26.19 35.79
N GLY A 179 73.84 27.20 36.12
CA GLY A 179 72.67 27.12 36.98
C GLY A 179 72.84 27.82 38.33
N ASP A 180 74.03 28.35 38.68
CA ASP A 180 74.35 28.95 39.98
C ASP A 180 74.53 30.47 40.01
N GLY A 181 74.66 31.14 38.85
CA GLY A 181 74.68 32.60 38.78
C GLY A 181 75.38 33.19 37.56
N CYS A 182 76.28 32.42 36.97
CA CYS A 182 76.96 32.73 35.71
C CYS A 182 76.93 31.50 34.79
N SER A 183 77.00 31.70 33.47
CA SER A 183 77.16 30.58 32.54
C SER A 183 78.57 29.99 32.62
N ALA A 184 78.72 28.70 32.33
CA ALA A 184 80.01 28.00 32.36
C ALA A 184 81.07 28.53 31.35
N ASP A 185 80.70 29.47 30.48
CA ASP A 185 81.57 30.22 29.56
C ASP A 185 81.61 31.73 29.85
N CYS A 186 81.06 32.17 30.98
CA CYS A 186 81.02 33.53 31.51
C CYS A 186 80.35 34.59 30.62
N ARG A 187 79.58 34.19 29.60
CA ARG A 187 78.91 35.09 28.65
C ARG A 187 77.57 35.62 29.13
N SER A 188 76.89 34.87 29.99
CA SER A 188 75.50 35.10 30.40
C SER A 188 75.34 35.07 31.92
N GLN A 189 74.52 36.00 32.44
CA GLN A 189 74.10 36.04 33.86
C GLN A 189 72.92 35.10 34.16
N GLU A 190 72.64 34.16 33.24
CA GLU A 190 71.62 33.13 33.37
C GLU A 190 70.21 33.70 33.64
N SER A 191 69.78 34.60 32.75
CA SER A 191 68.66 35.52 32.97
C SER A 191 67.90 35.91 31.70
N CYS A 192 66.73 35.32 31.50
CA CYS A 192 65.78 35.65 30.43
C CYS A 192 65.73 37.14 30.05
N GLY A 193 65.84 37.40 28.74
CA GLY A 193 65.90 38.71 28.10
C GLY A 193 67.31 39.26 27.90
N ASN A 194 68.36 38.42 27.97
CA ASN A 194 69.76 38.85 27.87
C ASN A 194 70.41 38.59 26.50
N GLY A 195 69.72 37.90 25.59
CA GLY A 195 70.17 37.51 24.26
C GLY A 195 70.80 36.11 24.16
N TYR A 196 70.75 35.30 25.23
CA TYR A 196 71.33 33.96 25.33
C TYR A 196 70.28 32.99 25.87
N VAL A 197 70.21 31.77 25.32
CA VAL A 197 69.24 30.76 25.77
C VAL A 197 69.85 29.97 26.93
N ASP A 198 69.51 30.33 28.16
CA ASP A 198 70.13 29.76 29.37
C ASP A 198 69.43 28.45 29.79
N VAL A 199 69.69 27.39 29.02
CA VAL A 199 69.08 26.05 29.16
C VAL A 199 69.18 25.48 30.59
N ALA A 200 70.24 25.83 31.35
CA ALA A 200 70.41 25.39 32.74
C ALA A 200 69.36 25.98 33.71
N LYS A 201 68.81 27.17 33.42
CA LYS A 201 67.64 27.76 34.10
C LYS A 201 66.30 27.34 33.47
N GLY A 202 66.34 26.43 32.48
CA GLY A 202 65.18 25.90 31.79
C GLY A 202 64.52 26.89 30.85
N GLU A 203 65.31 27.70 30.14
CA GLU A 203 64.81 28.57 29.06
C GLU A 203 64.69 27.79 27.74
N LYS A 204 63.64 28.08 26.96
CA LYS A 204 63.42 27.51 25.61
C LYS A 204 63.88 28.45 24.50
N CYS A 205 63.82 29.75 24.75
CA CYS A 205 64.21 30.84 23.85
C CYS A 205 64.74 32.02 24.67
N ASP A 206 65.34 32.99 23.98
CA ASP A 206 65.61 34.34 24.46
C ASP A 206 65.69 35.22 23.19
N ASP A 207 64.98 36.35 23.16
CA ASP A 207 64.98 37.30 22.04
C ASP A 207 65.63 38.66 22.37
N GLY A 208 66.34 38.72 23.50
CA GLY A 208 67.04 39.91 23.99
C GLY A 208 66.17 40.87 24.79
N ASN A 209 64.95 40.48 25.19
CA ASN A 209 64.11 41.27 26.08
C ASN A 209 63.05 40.46 26.87
N ASN A 210 62.20 41.14 27.64
CA ASN A 210 61.15 40.52 28.49
C ASN A 210 59.74 41.06 28.15
N LEU A 211 59.49 41.40 26.90
CA LEU A 211 58.13 41.64 26.42
C LEU A 211 57.46 40.28 26.14
N ASN A 212 56.20 40.33 25.73
CA ASN A 212 55.49 39.17 25.21
C ASN A 212 54.86 39.61 23.88
N GLY A 213 54.84 38.71 22.91
CA GLY A 213 54.26 38.92 21.60
C GLY A 213 55.28 39.18 20.49
N ASP A 214 56.58 39.18 20.76
CA ASP A 214 57.67 39.46 19.81
C ASP A 214 58.53 38.26 19.40
N GLY A 215 58.37 37.08 20.02
CA GLY A 215 59.02 35.83 19.59
C GLY A 215 59.51 34.94 20.73
N CYS A 216 59.60 35.46 21.94
CA CYS A 216 59.82 34.70 23.16
C CYS A 216 58.94 35.26 24.28
N SER A 217 58.37 34.38 25.10
CA SER A 217 57.61 34.75 26.30
C SER A 217 58.51 35.49 27.31
N SER A 218 57.97 36.43 28.08
CA SER A 218 58.73 37.25 29.05
C SER A 218 59.44 36.49 30.20
N ASP A 219 59.14 35.20 30.39
CA ASP A 219 59.79 34.27 31.33
C ASP A 219 60.64 33.19 30.62
N CYS A 220 60.80 33.32 29.31
CA CYS A 220 61.57 32.46 28.41
C CYS A 220 61.14 30.98 28.41
N LYS A 221 59.89 30.67 28.77
CA LYS A 221 59.35 29.31 28.81
C LYS A 221 58.60 28.88 27.53
N SER A 222 58.29 29.81 26.63
CA SER A 222 57.65 29.55 25.35
C SER A 222 58.22 30.41 24.22
N ASN A 223 58.27 29.84 23.01
CA ASN A 223 58.57 30.53 21.76
C ASN A 223 57.34 31.24 21.17
N GLU A 224 56.22 31.28 21.91
CA GLU A 224 54.96 31.93 21.54
C GLU A 224 54.35 31.36 20.25
N THR A 225 54.36 30.03 20.12
CA THR A 225 53.89 29.28 18.96
C THR A 225 52.96 28.15 19.38
N CYS A 226 51.74 28.15 18.86
CA CYS A 226 50.77 27.07 19.03
C CYS A 226 51.39 25.67 18.89
N GLY A 227 50.99 24.78 19.79
CA GLY A 227 51.42 23.38 19.85
C GLY A 227 52.75 23.17 20.58
N ASN A 228 53.10 24.02 21.55
CA ASN A 228 54.36 23.95 22.29
C ASN A 228 54.22 23.44 23.74
N GLY A 229 52.99 23.19 24.19
CA GLY A 229 52.62 22.73 25.53
C GLY A 229 52.47 23.85 26.56
N VAL A 230 52.36 25.11 26.13
CA VAL A 230 52.22 26.30 26.98
C VAL A 230 51.18 27.23 26.35
N LEU A 231 50.25 27.75 27.15
CA LEU A 231 49.15 28.59 26.70
C LEU A 231 49.56 30.05 26.51
N ASP A 232 49.90 30.46 25.28
CA ASP A 232 50.43 31.80 24.99
C ASP A 232 49.32 32.82 24.69
N THR A 233 48.51 33.11 25.72
CA THR A 233 47.31 33.99 25.64
C THR A 233 47.51 35.35 24.96
N ILE A 234 48.73 35.91 24.96
CA ILE A 234 49.05 37.21 24.35
C ILE A 234 49.11 37.13 22.82
N LYS A 235 49.41 35.95 22.24
CA LYS A 235 49.25 35.70 20.80
C LYS A 235 47.80 35.38 20.40
N GLY A 236 46.91 35.20 21.37
CA GLY A 236 45.49 34.88 21.16
C GLY A 236 45.15 33.40 21.28
N GLU A 237 46.03 32.60 21.87
CA GLU A 237 45.77 31.19 22.16
C GLU A 237 44.78 31.04 23.33
N ILE A 238 43.84 30.09 23.22
CA ILE A 238 42.87 29.76 24.28
C ILE A 238 43.00 28.31 24.80
N CYS A 239 43.76 27.49 24.09
CA CYS A 239 44.24 26.17 24.48
C CYS A 239 45.65 25.95 23.90
N ASP A 240 46.37 24.95 24.40
CA ASP A 240 47.53 24.32 23.75
C ASP A 240 47.62 22.89 24.32
N ASP A 241 47.62 21.87 23.48
CA ASP A 241 47.69 20.45 23.87
C ASP A 241 49.06 19.80 23.62
N GLY A 242 50.05 20.61 23.24
CA GLY A 242 51.41 20.18 22.94
C GLY A 242 51.67 19.83 21.47
N ASN A 243 50.73 20.06 20.55
CA ASN A 243 50.97 19.86 19.12
C ASN A 243 50.04 20.70 18.20
N ASN A 244 50.18 20.52 16.87
CA ASN A 244 49.43 21.23 15.82
C ASN A 244 48.65 20.25 14.91
N VAL A 245 48.18 19.14 15.48
CA VAL A 245 47.14 18.32 14.87
C VAL A 245 45.79 18.95 15.23
N SER A 246 44.74 18.53 14.53
CA SER A 246 43.36 18.84 14.91
C SER A 246 42.67 17.53 15.25
N GLU A 247 41.67 17.63 16.11
CA GLU A 247 40.84 16.56 16.68
C GLU A 247 41.49 15.79 17.86
N ASP A 248 42.48 16.37 18.55
CA ASP A 248 43.10 15.79 19.76
C ASP A 248 43.08 16.65 21.04
N GLY A 249 42.49 17.86 20.99
CA GLY A 249 42.09 18.62 22.19
C GLY A 249 42.18 20.14 22.06
N CYS A 250 42.91 20.63 21.07
CA CYS A 250 43.07 22.03 20.74
C CYS A 250 43.18 22.19 19.22
N SER A 251 42.69 23.31 18.66
CA SER A 251 42.79 23.53 17.23
C SER A 251 44.24 23.65 16.78
N ALA A 252 44.56 23.23 15.56
CA ALA A 252 45.89 23.38 14.96
C ALA A 252 46.37 24.86 14.78
N ASP A 253 45.57 25.83 15.23
CA ASP A 253 45.92 27.25 15.34
C ASP A 253 45.69 27.85 16.76
N CYS A 254 45.39 27.00 17.75
CA CYS A 254 45.19 27.27 19.17
C CYS A 254 44.10 28.29 19.52
N ARG A 255 43.24 28.66 18.54
CA ARG A 255 42.17 29.64 18.70
C ARG A 255 40.83 29.05 19.14
N SER A 256 40.69 27.74 19.13
CA SER A 256 39.53 27.03 19.66
C SER A 256 39.92 25.79 20.45
N ALA A 257 39.37 25.67 21.66
CA ALA A 257 39.49 24.44 22.45
C ALA A 257 38.49 23.44 21.87
N GLU A 258 38.98 22.55 21.02
CA GLU A 258 38.16 21.66 20.19
C GLU A 258 37.18 20.86 21.06
N GLY A 259 35.88 21.10 20.82
CA GLY A 259 34.83 20.46 21.58
C GLY A 259 33.58 21.33 21.68
N CYS A 260 32.45 20.67 21.44
CA CYS A 260 31.16 21.31 21.33
C CYS A 260 30.77 22.22 22.50
N GLY A 261 30.41 23.45 22.17
CA GLY A 261 29.86 24.46 23.07
C GLY A 261 30.83 25.59 23.41
N ASN A 262 31.92 25.74 22.65
CA ASN A 262 32.91 26.81 22.81
C ASN A 262 32.52 28.10 22.05
N GLY A 263 31.65 28.01 21.04
CA GLY A 263 31.13 29.09 20.20
C GLY A 263 31.91 29.39 18.92
N VAL A 264 32.71 28.45 18.45
CA VAL A 264 33.40 28.41 17.16
C VAL A 264 33.29 27.00 16.60
N ARG A 265 33.12 26.88 15.28
CA ARG A 265 32.77 25.61 14.64
C ARG A 265 34.05 24.85 14.24
N ASP A 266 34.36 23.78 14.97
CA ASP A 266 35.59 23.00 14.85
C ASP A 266 35.37 21.65 14.14
N GLY A 267 36.37 21.15 13.40
CA GLY A 267 36.40 19.78 12.85
C GLY A 267 35.10 19.27 12.18
N GLU A 268 34.55 18.17 12.71
CA GLU A 268 33.30 17.53 12.26
C GLU A 268 32.01 18.27 12.68
N GLU A 269 32.10 19.32 13.50
CA GLU A 269 30.93 20.06 13.98
C GLU A 269 30.15 20.67 12.82
N GLN A 270 28.84 20.72 12.97
CA GLN A 270 27.93 21.29 11.98
C GLN A 270 27.52 22.72 12.37
N CYS A 271 27.64 23.05 13.66
CA CYS A 271 27.38 24.35 14.27
C CYS A 271 28.06 24.41 15.65
N ASP A 272 28.30 25.61 16.20
CA ASP A 272 28.52 25.80 17.64
C ASP A 272 28.01 27.18 18.06
N ASP A 273 26.94 27.18 18.87
CA ASP A 273 26.29 28.40 19.39
C ASP A 273 26.51 28.58 20.91
N LYS A 274 27.60 28.02 21.46
CA LYS A 274 27.94 27.94 22.91
C LYS A 274 27.00 27.03 23.70
N GLY A 275 26.62 25.91 23.07
CA GLY A 275 25.69 24.91 23.58
C GLY A 275 24.41 24.83 22.75
N GLU A 276 23.37 24.24 23.34
CA GLU A 276 22.06 24.06 22.69
C GLU A 276 21.40 25.42 22.37
N SER A 277 20.98 25.59 21.12
CA SER A 277 20.39 26.82 20.58
C SER A 277 19.22 26.52 19.64
N ALA A 278 18.56 27.56 19.12
CA ALA A 278 17.54 27.41 18.08
C ALA A 278 18.05 26.82 16.74
N THR A 279 19.38 26.72 16.55
CA THR A 279 20.06 26.26 15.34
C THR A 279 21.03 25.09 15.58
N CYS A 280 21.40 24.81 16.83
CA CYS A 280 22.46 23.88 17.17
C CYS A 280 22.08 22.96 18.34
N ASN A 281 22.38 21.67 18.23
CA ASN A 281 22.17 20.69 19.29
C ASN A 281 23.32 20.73 20.32
N LEU A 282 23.10 20.16 21.52
CA LEU A 282 24.11 20.14 22.60
C LEU A 282 25.38 19.31 22.26
N ASN A 283 25.37 18.56 21.15
CA ASN A 283 26.49 17.81 20.59
C ASN A 283 26.97 18.38 19.24
N CYS A 284 26.59 19.62 18.90
CA CYS A 284 27.09 20.39 17.77
C CYS A 284 26.79 19.80 16.38
N THR A 285 25.76 18.95 16.30
CA THR A 285 25.04 18.70 15.05
C THR A 285 24.05 19.85 14.79
N VAL A 286 23.81 20.18 13.52
CA VAL A 286 22.77 21.17 13.19
C VAL A 286 21.42 20.62 13.62
N ARG A 287 20.59 21.49 14.16
CA ARG A 287 19.25 21.14 14.62
C ARG A 287 18.40 20.62 13.46
N VAL A 288 18.18 19.31 13.39
CA VAL A 288 17.36 18.62 12.39
C VAL A 288 16.40 17.69 13.11
N CYS A 289 15.11 18.04 13.09
CA CYS A 289 14.08 17.12 13.56
C CYS A 289 14.14 15.79 12.79
N GLY A 290 14.25 14.69 13.53
CA GLY A 290 14.43 13.33 13.03
C GLY A 290 15.87 12.84 13.03
N ASP A 291 16.81 13.52 13.71
CA ASP A 291 18.19 13.07 13.89
C ASP A 291 18.39 12.15 15.12
N GLY A 292 17.41 12.14 16.03
CA GLY A 292 17.39 11.39 17.29
C GLY A 292 17.93 12.15 18.50
N ILE A 293 18.04 13.49 18.42
CA ILE A 293 18.57 14.37 19.46
C ILE A 293 17.56 15.48 19.75
N VAL A 294 16.93 15.46 20.92
CA VAL A 294 15.88 16.44 21.26
C VAL A 294 16.45 17.82 21.58
N ASN A 295 16.17 18.82 20.74
CA ASN A 295 16.53 20.22 20.97
C ASN A 295 15.37 21.04 21.57
N ARG A 296 15.34 21.15 22.91
CA ARG A 296 14.28 21.85 23.64
C ARG A 296 14.29 23.36 23.42
N THR A 297 15.47 23.93 23.18
CA THR A 297 15.70 25.35 22.96
C THR A 297 15.13 25.81 21.61
N ALA A 298 15.17 24.93 20.60
CA ALA A 298 14.49 25.09 19.32
C ALA A 298 12.99 24.71 19.34
N GLY A 299 12.48 24.22 20.48
CA GLY A 299 11.07 23.89 20.67
C GLY A 299 10.69 22.42 20.43
N GLU A 300 11.66 21.52 20.25
CA GLU A 300 11.41 20.09 20.08
C GLU A 300 11.07 19.45 21.43
N GLN A 301 10.07 18.57 21.40
CA GLN A 301 9.53 17.92 22.59
C GLN A 301 9.93 16.44 22.66
N CYS A 302 10.29 15.86 21.52
CA CYS A 302 10.75 14.49 21.31
C CYS A 302 11.54 14.41 19.99
N ASP A 303 12.34 13.35 19.81
CA ASP A 303 12.94 12.98 18.53
C ASP A 303 13.31 11.49 18.59
N ASP A 304 12.58 10.67 17.84
CA ASP A 304 12.77 9.21 17.77
C ASP A 304 13.40 8.79 16.43
N LYS A 305 14.16 9.68 15.77
CA LYS A 305 14.71 9.54 14.40
C LYS A 305 13.64 9.57 13.30
N GLY A 306 12.64 10.41 13.52
CA GLY A 306 11.48 10.59 12.66
C GLY A 306 10.17 10.38 13.42
N GLU A 307 9.09 10.17 12.66
CA GLU A 307 7.78 9.85 13.23
C GLU A 307 7.81 8.51 13.98
N SER A 308 7.18 8.47 15.14
CA SER A 308 7.08 7.28 15.98
C SER A 308 5.71 7.23 16.66
N ALA A 309 5.42 6.10 17.31
CA ALA A 309 4.26 5.96 18.18
C ALA A 309 4.25 6.89 19.41
N TYR A 310 5.19 7.82 19.58
CA TYR A 310 5.22 8.85 20.63
C TYR A 310 5.56 10.26 20.12
N CYS A 311 6.14 10.38 18.92
CA CYS A 311 6.69 11.62 18.37
C CYS A 311 6.21 11.86 16.94
N ASN A 312 5.81 13.10 16.64
CA ASN A 312 5.37 13.49 15.31
C ASN A 312 6.56 13.77 14.38
N ALA A 313 6.34 13.74 13.07
CA ALA A 313 7.37 14.02 12.06
C ALA A 313 7.99 15.44 12.12
N ASN A 314 7.42 16.34 12.92
CA ASN A 314 7.92 17.69 13.21
C ASN A 314 8.48 17.85 14.65
N CYS A 315 8.67 16.75 15.38
CA CYS A 315 9.28 16.70 16.71
C CYS A 315 8.46 17.36 17.84
N THR A 316 7.14 17.46 17.66
CA THR A 316 6.18 17.63 18.76
C THR A 316 5.75 16.27 19.32
N LEU A 317 5.38 16.23 20.60
CA LEU A 317 4.76 15.03 21.18
C LEU A 317 3.45 14.75 20.44
N ARG A 318 3.14 13.47 20.20
CA ARG A 318 1.87 13.11 19.58
C ARG A 318 0.69 13.54 20.44
N ALA A 319 -0.28 14.22 19.84
CA ALA A 319 -1.59 14.42 20.41
C ALA A 319 -2.60 14.70 19.30
N CYS A 320 -3.51 13.75 19.05
CA CYS A 320 -4.70 14.02 18.24
C CYS A 320 -5.35 15.36 18.66
N GLY A 321 -5.40 16.30 17.72
CA GLY A 321 -5.76 17.69 17.95
C GLY A 321 -4.60 18.69 17.90
N ASP A 322 -3.38 18.33 17.47
CA ASP A 322 -2.20 19.21 17.53
C ASP A 322 -1.86 19.94 16.22
N GLY A 323 -2.54 19.59 15.12
CA GLY A 323 -2.34 20.07 13.76
C GLY A 323 -1.42 19.20 12.89
N VAL A 324 -0.98 18.03 13.38
CA VAL A 324 0.04 17.18 12.72
C VAL A 324 -0.40 15.72 12.70
N VAL A 325 -0.47 15.11 11.51
CA VAL A 325 -0.86 13.70 11.38
C VAL A 325 0.30 12.77 11.77
N ASN A 326 0.10 11.88 12.74
CA ASN A 326 1.04 10.83 13.11
C ASN A 326 0.57 9.43 12.68
N THR A 327 0.96 9.01 11.48
CA THR A 327 0.54 7.72 10.90
C THR A 327 1.06 6.51 11.69
N SER A 328 2.20 6.65 12.35
CA SER A 328 2.87 5.64 13.17
C SER A 328 2.17 5.36 14.49
N SER A 329 1.36 6.31 14.98
CA SER A 329 0.41 6.11 16.09
C SER A 329 -1.00 5.75 15.63
N GLY A 330 -1.25 5.66 14.32
CA GLY A 330 -2.56 5.30 13.76
C GLY A 330 -3.49 6.48 13.47
N GLU A 331 -3.03 7.73 13.59
CA GLU A 331 -3.80 8.90 13.14
C GLU A 331 -3.86 8.91 11.61
N GLN A 332 -5.05 9.14 11.05
CA GLN A 332 -5.29 9.14 9.61
C GLN A 332 -5.39 10.56 9.04
N CYS A 333 -5.63 11.52 9.93
CA CYS A 333 -5.71 12.96 9.70
C CYS A 333 -5.47 13.65 11.06
N ASP A 334 -5.41 14.99 11.10
CA ASP A 334 -5.40 15.74 12.35
C ASP A 334 -6.00 17.14 12.15
N ASN A 335 -6.68 17.65 13.18
CA ASN A 335 -7.32 18.97 13.22
C ASN A 335 -6.70 19.82 14.35
N PRO A 336 -6.59 21.16 14.21
CA PRO A 336 -6.24 22.01 15.36
C PRO A 336 -7.34 21.99 16.46
N GLY A 337 -7.09 21.20 17.50
CA GLY A 337 -7.97 20.92 18.64
C GLY A 337 -8.80 19.63 18.49
N PRO A 338 -9.34 19.07 19.60
CA PRO A 338 -10.19 17.87 19.59
C PRO A 338 -11.60 18.22 19.10
N VAL A 339 -11.70 18.57 17.82
CA VAL A 339 -12.91 19.06 17.16
C VAL A 339 -13.08 18.41 15.79
N ASN A 340 -14.33 18.13 15.42
CA ASN A 340 -14.68 17.56 14.12
C ASN A 340 -14.51 18.59 12.99
N SER A 341 -13.83 18.22 11.91
CA SER A 341 -13.75 18.96 10.65
C SER A 341 -14.38 18.16 9.50
N PRO A 342 -14.63 18.78 8.32
CA PRO A 342 -15.25 18.08 7.18
C PRO A 342 -14.43 16.90 6.60
N THR A 343 -13.20 16.68 7.07
CA THR A 343 -12.28 15.65 6.56
C THR A 343 -11.65 14.79 7.67
N CYS A 344 -11.96 15.05 8.93
CA CYS A 344 -11.28 14.46 10.07
C CYS A 344 -12.08 14.59 11.36
N ASP A 345 -12.12 13.54 12.17
CA ASP A 345 -12.89 13.49 13.42
C ASP A 345 -12.09 13.98 14.63
N ALA A 346 -12.78 14.18 15.75
CA ALA A 346 -12.17 14.62 17.00
C ALA A 346 -11.26 13.58 17.69
N ASP A 347 -11.22 12.32 17.19
CA ASP A 347 -10.28 11.27 17.58
C ASP A 347 -9.24 10.95 16.48
N CYS A 348 -9.23 11.73 15.39
CA CYS A 348 -8.24 11.68 14.31
C CYS A 348 -8.32 10.47 13.36
N SER A 349 -9.50 9.85 13.24
CA SER A 349 -9.91 9.13 12.03
C SER A 349 -10.27 10.10 10.89
N ILE A 350 -10.05 9.67 9.64
CA ILE A 350 -10.59 10.40 8.48
C ILE A 350 -12.11 10.34 8.59
N ALA A 351 -12.76 11.50 8.60
CA ALA A 351 -14.21 11.59 8.69
C ALA A 351 -14.87 11.05 7.41
N PHE A 352 -15.51 9.89 7.51
CA PHE A 352 -16.33 9.31 6.46
C PHE A 352 -17.50 8.52 7.04
N CYS A 353 -18.67 8.64 6.41
CA CYS A 353 -19.82 7.90 6.88
C CYS A 353 -19.58 6.39 6.87
N GLY A 354 -19.75 5.76 8.02
CA GLY A 354 -19.44 4.36 8.29
C GLY A 354 -18.12 4.13 9.03
N ASP A 355 -17.47 5.16 9.58
CA ASP A 355 -16.26 5.03 10.42
C ASP A 355 -16.56 4.71 11.90
N GLY A 356 -17.78 5.01 12.37
CA GLY A 356 -18.21 4.84 13.76
C GLY A 356 -18.15 6.12 14.63
N PHE A 357 -17.81 7.27 14.06
CA PHE A 357 -17.70 8.57 14.72
C PHE A 357 -18.65 9.61 14.12
N THR A 358 -19.48 10.25 14.96
CA THR A 358 -20.47 11.21 14.46
C THR A 358 -19.86 12.59 14.18
N ASN A 359 -19.69 12.94 12.91
CA ASN A 359 -19.15 14.19 12.43
C ASN A 359 -20.22 15.16 11.88
N THR A 360 -20.83 15.92 12.79
CA THR A 360 -21.80 16.96 12.44
C THR A 360 -21.25 18.08 11.54
N THR A 361 -19.92 18.30 11.52
CA THR A 361 -19.27 19.28 10.64
C THR A 361 -19.23 18.80 9.18
N ARG A 362 -19.15 17.48 8.97
CA ARG A 362 -19.25 16.84 7.65
C ARG A 362 -20.71 16.63 7.19
N GLY A 363 -21.67 16.84 8.08
CA GLY A 363 -23.10 16.72 7.82
C GLY A 363 -23.75 15.43 8.32
N GLU A 364 -23.02 14.62 9.09
CA GLU A 364 -23.55 13.40 9.70
C GLU A 364 -24.43 13.74 10.90
N LEU A 365 -25.57 13.07 11.00
CA LEU A 365 -26.49 13.21 12.12
C LEU A 365 -26.36 12.06 13.13
N CYS A 366 -25.72 10.97 12.70
CA CYS A 366 -25.31 9.82 13.49
C CYS A 366 -24.19 9.09 12.72
N ASP A 367 -23.40 8.27 13.41
CA ASP A 367 -22.58 7.22 12.78
C ASP A 367 -22.54 6.01 13.71
N THR A 368 -22.68 4.81 13.15
CA THR A 368 -22.60 3.52 13.86
C THR A 368 -21.80 2.46 13.11
N ALA A 369 -20.83 2.88 12.28
CA ALA A 369 -20.07 2.04 11.36
C ALA A 369 -20.97 1.26 10.38
N GLY A 370 -21.97 1.95 9.82
CA GLY A 370 -23.01 1.41 8.94
C GLY A 370 -24.39 1.30 9.60
N ASN A 371 -25.31 0.58 8.94
CA ASN A 371 -26.71 0.43 9.35
C ASN A 371 -26.85 -0.10 10.79
N SER A 372 -27.56 0.65 11.63
CA SER A 372 -27.99 0.25 12.97
C SER A 372 -29.44 0.65 13.24
N ARG A 373 -29.94 0.31 14.44
CA ARG A 373 -31.30 0.66 14.88
C ARG A 373 -31.61 2.15 14.93
N THR A 374 -30.61 3.01 14.81
CA THR A 374 -30.72 4.47 14.97
C THR A 374 -30.01 5.25 13.87
N CYS A 375 -29.33 4.58 12.94
CA CYS A 375 -28.53 5.25 11.91
C CYS A 375 -28.48 4.45 10.62
N ASN A 376 -28.60 5.16 9.50
CA ASN A 376 -28.43 4.64 8.16
C ASN A 376 -26.95 4.64 7.76
N ALA A 377 -26.58 3.83 6.77
CA ALA A 377 -25.23 3.79 6.22
C ALA A 377 -24.90 4.97 5.27
N ASP A 378 -25.76 5.99 5.18
CA ASP A 378 -25.42 7.34 4.70
C ASP A 378 -25.34 8.39 5.83
N CYS A 379 -25.45 7.94 7.09
CA CYS A 379 -25.28 8.75 8.31
C CYS A 379 -26.39 9.78 8.55
N THR A 380 -27.56 9.52 7.94
CA THR A 380 -28.84 10.04 8.37
C THR A 380 -29.44 9.16 9.49
N PRO A 381 -30.26 9.72 10.41
CA PRO A 381 -30.88 8.94 11.47
C PRO A 381 -31.92 8.00 10.86
N ALA A 382 -31.86 6.71 11.22
CA ALA A 382 -32.77 5.72 10.68
C ALA A 382 -34.24 6.07 10.97
N ALA A 383 -35.01 6.34 9.93
CA ALA A 383 -36.39 6.75 10.04
C ALA A 383 -37.21 6.33 8.81
N CYS A 384 -38.12 5.38 9.01
CA CYS A 384 -39.06 4.96 7.98
C CYS A 384 -39.66 6.14 7.19
N GLY A 385 -39.50 6.08 5.87
CA GLY A 385 -39.88 7.08 4.90
C GLY A 385 -38.79 8.09 4.53
N ASP A 386 -37.53 7.86 4.94
CA ASP A 386 -36.39 8.72 4.58
C ASP A 386 -35.76 8.41 3.21
N ARG A 387 -36.21 7.31 2.56
CA ARG A 387 -35.72 6.71 1.30
C ARG A 387 -34.43 5.90 1.42
N TYR A 388 -34.10 5.43 2.63
CA TYR A 388 -32.91 4.65 2.89
C TYR A 388 -33.23 3.33 3.60
N LEU A 389 -33.26 2.22 2.87
CA LEU A 389 -33.59 0.91 3.44
C LEU A 389 -32.62 0.47 4.55
N ASN A 390 -33.08 0.52 5.80
CA ASN A 390 -32.35 0.09 6.98
C ASN A 390 -32.99 -1.12 7.67
N THR A 391 -32.62 -2.31 7.16
CA THR A 391 -33.00 -3.60 7.74
C THR A 391 -32.52 -3.81 9.19
N ALA A 392 -31.56 -3.02 9.69
CA ALA A 392 -31.15 -3.06 11.10
C ALA A 392 -32.11 -2.27 12.00
N ALA A 393 -32.77 -1.22 11.50
CA ALA A 393 -33.86 -0.52 12.18
C ALA A 393 -35.16 -1.33 12.20
N GLY A 394 -35.36 -2.19 11.20
CA GLY A 394 -36.51 -3.09 11.05
C GLY A 394 -37.28 -2.90 9.75
N GLU A 395 -36.84 -1.96 8.91
CA GLU A 395 -37.44 -1.65 7.61
C GLU A 395 -37.20 -2.80 6.62
N GLN A 396 -38.24 -3.14 5.86
CA GLN A 396 -38.19 -4.16 4.80
C GLN A 396 -38.17 -3.53 3.40
N CYS A 397 -38.59 -2.28 3.31
CA CYS A 397 -38.47 -1.37 2.17
C CYS A 397 -38.28 0.06 2.70
N ASP A 398 -37.76 0.97 1.89
CA ASP A 398 -37.93 2.41 2.10
C ASP A 398 -37.79 3.16 0.77
N ASP A 399 -38.90 3.71 0.27
CA ASP A 399 -38.95 4.59 -0.91
C ASP A 399 -39.74 5.87 -0.60
N GLY A 400 -39.67 6.31 0.67
CA GLY A 400 -40.47 7.40 1.20
C GLY A 400 -41.70 6.90 1.99
N PRO A 401 -42.40 7.81 2.69
CA PRO A 401 -43.29 7.47 3.81
C PRO A 401 -44.64 6.85 3.41
N ASN A 402 -44.87 6.63 2.12
CA ASN A 402 -45.95 5.81 1.57
C ASN A 402 -45.71 5.72 0.04
N SER A 403 -45.40 4.54 -0.49
CA SER A 403 -45.04 4.32 -1.89
C SER A 403 -45.73 3.07 -2.45
N ALA A 404 -45.77 2.91 -3.77
CA ALA A 404 -46.45 1.78 -4.42
C ALA A 404 -45.80 0.40 -4.19
N ILE A 405 -44.71 0.35 -3.41
CA ILE A 405 -43.98 -0.86 -3.00
C ILE A 405 -43.65 -0.87 -1.51
N CYS A 406 -44.09 0.14 -0.75
CA CYS A 406 -43.67 0.35 0.64
C CYS A 406 -44.67 1.14 1.48
N ASP A 407 -44.94 0.66 2.68
CA ASP A 407 -45.93 1.23 3.59
C ASP A 407 -45.36 2.31 4.51
N VAL A 408 -46.26 2.96 5.28
CA VAL A 408 -45.92 4.07 6.18
C VAL A 408 -45.14 3.63 7.43
N ASP A 409 -45.10 2.34 7.72
CA ASP A 409 -44.25 1.69 8.71
C ASP A 409 -43.16 0.80 8.09
N CYS A 410 -42.94 0.95 6.78
CA CYS A 410 -41.84 0.34 6.02
C CYS A 410 -41.86 -1.19 5.95
N THR A 411 -43.07 -1.77 6.00
CA THR A 411 -43.36 -3.09 5.44
C THR A 411 -43.54 -3.02 3.92
N PRO A 412 -43.32 -4.13 3.19
CA PRO A 412 -43.58 -4.17 1.76
C PRO A 412 -45.09 -4.32 1.54
N THR A 413 -45.67 -3.43 0.71
CA THR A 413 -47.10 -3.41 0.39
C THR A 413 -47.66 -4.78 0.08
N ALA A 414 -48.56 -5.27 0.93
CA ALA A 414 -49.20 -6.55 0.75
C ALA A 414 -50.62 -6.52 1.29
N CYS A 415 -51.60 -6.54 0.38
CA CYS A 415 -52.99 -6.64 0.77
C CYS A 415 -53.25 -7.73 1.83
N GLY A 416 -53.82 -7.32 2.95
CA GLY A 416 -53.98 -8.08 4.18
C GLY A 416 -52.85 -7.94 5.20
N ASP A 417 -52.05 -6.87 5.17
CA ASP A 417 -50.98 -6.59 6.15
C ASP A 417 -51.42 -5.67 7.32
N GLY A 418 -52.55 -4.98 7.17
CA GLY A 418 -53.15 -4.06 8.14
C GLY A 418 -52.91 -2.59 7.85
N VAL A 419 -52.26 -2.25 6.72
CA VAL A 419 -51.84 -0.89 6.38
C VAL A 419 -52.35 -0.49 4.99
N THR A 420 -53.29 0.47 4.91
CA THR A 420 -53.86 0.85 3.60
C THR A 420 -52.92 1.74 2.78
N ASN A 421 -52.46 1.25 1.63
CA ASN A 421 -51.52 1.94 0.74
C ASN A 421 -52.18 2.50 -0.55
N SER A 422 -52.59 3.78 -0.51
CA SER A 422 -53.21 4.44 -1.68
C SER A 422 -52.32 4.52 -2.94
N PRO A 423 -50.98 4.75 -2.85
CA PRO A 423 -50.04 4.60 -3.97
C PRO A 423 -50.02 3.21 -4.62
N ALA A 424 -50.13 2.13 -3.85
CA ALA A 424 -50.30 0.75 -4.34
C ALA A 424 -51.69 0.49 -4.95
N LYS A 425 -52.62 1.46 -4.81
CA LYS A 425 -54.04 1.47 -5.21
C LYS A 425 -54.97 0.69 -4.30
N GLU A 426 -54.53 0.44 -3.08
CA GLU A 426 -55.36 -0.11 -2.03
C GLU A 426 -56.35 0.96 -1.54
N GLN A 427 -57.59 0.54 -1.38
CA GLN A 427 -58.72 1.38 -0.98
C GLN A 427 -59.26 0.99 0.41
N CYS A 428 -58.81 -0.15 0.92
CA CYS A 428 -58.94 -0.64 2.29
C CYS A 428 -57.76 -1.60 2.55
N ASP A 429 -57.49 -1.87 3.82
CA ASP A 429 -56.78 -3.06 4.28
C ASP A 429 -57.28 -3.36 5.71
N ASP A 430 -57.55 -4.62 6.04
CA ASP A 430 -58.03 -5.03 7.37
C ASP A 430 -57.12 -6.06 8.08
N GLY A 431 -55.91 -6.28 7.55
CA GLY A 431 -54.94 -7.21 8.12
C GLY A 431 -55.20 -8.68 7.78
N ASN A 432 -56.03 -8.96 6.78
CA ASN A 432 -56.17 -10.30 6.24
C ASN A 432 -56.59 -10.34 4.75
N THR A 433 -56.56 -11.54 4.15
CA THR A 433 -56.87 -11.75 2.72
C THR A 433 -58.16 -12.55 2.52
N ARG A 434 -59.13 -12.40 3.43
CA ARG A 434 -60.46 -12.92 3.18
C ARG A 434 -61.16 -11.97 2.22
N ASP A 435 -62.18 -12.53 1.58
CA ASP A 435 -63.10 -11.78 0.76
C ASP A 435 -64.45 -11.64 1.48
N ASP A 436 -64.60 -12.20 2.70
CA ASP A 436 -65.88 -12.35 3.40
C ASP A 436 -66.12 -11.31 4.52
N ASP A 437 -65.27 -10.27 4.57
CA ASP A 437 -65.27 -9.11 5.46
C ASP A 437 -65.25 -7.77 4.67
N ASP A 438 -64.98 -6.63 5.33
CA ASP A 438 -65.13 -5.28 4.74
C ASP A 438 -64.11 -4.94 3.64
N CYS A 439 -63.05 -5.73 3.48
CA CYS A 439 -62.01 -5.56 2.49
C CYS A 439 -61.77 -6.87 1.74
N LEU A 440 -61.85 -6.86 0.41
CA LEU A 440 -61.48 -8.01 -0.39
C LEU A 440 -59.96 -8.24 -0.31
N GLY A 441 -59.49 -9.47 -0.52
CA GLY A 441 -58.08 -9.83 -0.73
C GLY A 441 -57.44 -9.23 -2.00
N THR A 442 -58.15 -8.33 -2.68
CA THR A 442 -57.64 -7.43 -3.74
C THR A 442 -57.51 -5.97 -3.30
N CYS A 443 -57.70 -5.70 -2.00
CA CYS A 443 -57.66 -4.42 -1.31
C CYS A 443 -58.55 -3.35 -1.93
N LYS A 444 -59.75 -3.80 -2.28
CA LYS A 444 -60.90 -2.98 -2.61
C LYS A 444 -61.95 -3.23 -1.53
N PRO A 445 -62.67 -2.19 -1.07
CA PRO A 445 -63.79 -2.36 -0.17
C PRO A 445 -64.74 -3.40 -0.73
N ASN A 446 -65.08 -4.39 0.09
CA ASN A 446 -66.18 -5.28 -0.21
C ASN A 446 -67.46 -4.43 -0.17
N ILE A 447 -68.16 -4.37 -1.29
CA ILE A 447 -69.34 -3.54 -1.48
C ILE A 447 -70.40 -4.26 -2.31
N CYS A 448 -71.64 -4.15 -1.84
CA CYS A 448 -72.83 -4.49 -2.60
C CYS A 448 -72.73 -4.20 -4.09
N GLY A 449 -72.88 -5.26 -4.87
CA GLY A 449 -72.74 -5.34 -6.31
C GLY A 449 -71.34 -5.68 -6.81
N ASP A 450 -70.43 -6.21 -5.99
CA ASP A 450 -69.09 -6.64 -6.43
C ASP A 450 -68.94 -8.16 -6.68
N SER A 451 -70.03 -8.92 -6.47
CA SER A 451 -70.14 -10.39 -6.57
C SER A 451 -69.58 -11.18 -5.38
N VAL A 452 -69.29 -10.53 -4.26
CA VAL A 452 -68.76 -11.14 -3.04
C VAL A 452 -69.62 -10.75 -1.84
N VAL A 453 -69.86 -11.67 -0.89
CA VAL A 453 -70.74 -11.41 0.26
C VAL A 453 -69.93 -11.10 1.51
N ASN A 454 -70.03 -9.87 2.00
CA ASN A 454 -69.45 -9.45 3.28
C ASN A 454 -70.23 -10.01 4.48
N VAL A 455 -69.89 -11.20 5.01
CA VAL A 455 -70.61 -11.79 6.17
C VAL A 455 -69.95 -11.52 7.53
N ASN A 456 -68.67 -11.13 7.55
CA ASN A 456 -67.86 -10.96 8.76
C ASN A 456 -67.44 -9.50 9.04
N GLY A 457 -67.62 -8.58 8.08
CA GLY A 457 -67.19 -7.19 8.19
C GLY A 457 -68.08 -6.36 9.13
N PRO A 458 -67.51 -5.56 10.04
CA PRO A 458 -68.27 -4.71 10.96
C PRO A 458 -69.00 -3.53 10.30
N ASP A 459 -68.50 -2.96 9.20
CA ASP A 459 -69.01 -1.70 8.63
C ASP A 459 -70.04 -1.90 7.51
N ARG A 460 -69.91 -2.96 6.69
CA ARG A 460 -70.77 -3.22 5.51
C ARG A 460 -71.41 -4.63 5.46
N PRO A 461 -71.84 -5.27 6.55
CA PRO A 461 -72.31 -6.66 6.52
C PRO A 461 -73.53 -6.88 5.61
N GLU A 462 -73.44 -7.90 4.77
CA GLU A 462 -74.35 -8.27 3.67
C GLU A 462 -74.93 -9.67 3.88
N ALA A 463 -76.15 -9.86 3.37
CA ALA A 463 -76.84 -11.15 3.42
C ALA A 463 -76.69 -11.95 2.11
N CYS A 464 -76.33 -11.27 1.02
CA CYS A 464 -76.12 -11.77 -0.33
C CYS A 464 -75.36 -10.70 -1.13
N ASP A 465 -74.86 -11.08 -2.30
CA ASP A 465 -74.41 -10.19 -3.36
C ASP A 465 -74.63 -10.93 -4.68
N ASP A 466 -75.26 -10.30 -5.67
CA ASP A 466 -75.55 -10.88 -6.99
C ASP A 466 -74.79 -10.19 -8.14
N GLY A 467 -73.75 -9.41 -7.81
CA GLY A 467 -72.93 -8.65 -8.74
C GLY A 467 -73.56 -7.33 -9.19
N ASN A 468 -74.65 -6.88 -8.56
CA ASN A 468 -75.20 -5.56 -8.83
C ASN A 468 -75.92 -4.88 -7.64
N THR A 469 -76.31 -3.60 -7.80
CA THR A 469 -76.96 -2.76 -6.74
C THR A 469 -78.43 -2.44 -7.06
N ARG A 470 -79.09 -3.28 -7.84
CA ARG A 470 -80.52 -3.16 -8.10
C ARG A 470 -81.28 -4.09 -7.16
N THR A 471 -82.57 -3.81 -7.01
CA THR A 471 -83.50 -4.74 -6.40
C THR A 471 -84.33 -5.33 -7.53
N GLU A 472 -83.92 -6.49 -8.02
CA GLU A 472 -84.69 -7.29 -8.97
C GLU A 472 -86.03 -7.66 -8.33
N ALA A 473 -87.11 -7.57 -9.12
CA ALA A 473 -88.46 -7.90 -8.69
C ALA A 473 -89.01 -9.17 -9.36
N ALA A 474 -88.29 -9.68 -10.35
CA ALA A 474 -88.54 -10.91 -11.09
C ALA A 474 -87.22 -11.37 -11.73
N CYS A 475 -87.08 -12.66 -12.03
CA CYS A 475 -85.95 -13.17 -12.79
C CYS A 475 -86.07 -12.84 -14.28
N ASP A 476 -84.95 -12.91 -14.99
CA ASP A 476 -84.96 -12.94 -16.44
C ASP A 476 -85.77 -14.14 -16.98
N TYR A 477 -86.55 -13.88 -18.02
CA TYR A 477 -87.42 -14.84 -18.68
C TYR A 477 -86.69 -16.13 -19.06
N GLY A 478 -87.27 -17.28 -18.74
CA GLY A 478 -86.64 -18.60 -18.92
C GLY A 478 -85.93 -19.15 -17.67
N THR A 479 -85.90 -18.39 -16.58
CA THR A 479 -85.36 -18.84 -15.28
C THR A 479 -86.47 -18.96 -14.24
N ALA A 480 -86.95 -20.19 -13.97
CA ALA A 480 -88.12 -20.43 -13.11
C ALA A 480 -87.96 -19.92 -11.67
N SER A 481 -86.73 -19.95 -11.15
CA SER A 481 -86.36 -19.37 -9.87
C SER A 481 -84.92 -18.88 -9.91
N CYS A 482 -84.69 -17.67 -9.42
CA CYS A 482 -83.36 -17.10 -9.24
C CYS A 482 -83.24 -16.53 -7.82
N GLU A 483 -82.03 -16.57 -7.29
CA GLU A 483 -81.68 -15.83 -6.09
C GLU A 483 -81.04 -14.53 -6.56
N ALA A 484 -81.74 -13.42 -6.30
CA ALA A 484 -81.22 -12.07 -6.46
C ALA A 484 -81.02 -11.46 -5.07
N CYS A 485 -80.37 -10.32 -5.01
CA CYS A 485 -80.17 -9.56 -3.79
C CYS A 485 -81.02 -8.29 -3.80
N SER A 486 -81.27 -7.70 -2.63
CA SER A 486 -81.76 -6.31 -2.59
C SER A 486 -80.62 -5.37 -2.98
N GLY A 487 -80.91 -4.22 -3.61
CA GLY A 487 -79.88 -3.27 -4.07
C GLY A 487 -79.09 -2.54 -2.96
N ASP A 488 -79.32 -2.89 -1.69
CA ASP A 488 -78.53 -2.53 -0.51
C ASP A 488 -77.80 -3.74 0.12
N CYS A 489 -77.91 -4.90 -0.51
CA CYS A 489 -77.37 -6.20 -0.19
C CYS A 489 -77.73 -6.76 1.20
N LYS A 490 -78.85 -6.30 1.78
CA LYS A 490 -79.32 -6.71 3.12
C LYS A 490 -80.33 -7.84 3.13
N LEU A 491 -80.88 -8.24 1.97
CA LEU A 491 -81.91 -9.27 1.87
C LEU A 491 -81.74 -10.13 0.62
N ALA A 492 -81.53 -11.44 0.81
CA ALA A 492 -81.62 -12.42 -0.26
C ALA A 492 -83.08 -12.58 -0.71
N LEU A 493 -83.32 -12.34 -1.99
CA LEU A 493 -84.62 -12.40 -2.64
C LEU A 493 -84.70 -13.68 -3.48
N ALA A 494 -85.42 -14.68 -2.96
CA ALA A 494 -85.85 -15.82 -3.76
C ALA A 494 -86.97 -15.34 -4.71
N LEU A 495 -86.60 -15.00 -5.93
CA LEU A 495 -87.51 -14.53 -6.96
C LEU A 495 -88.01 -15.71 -7.80
N THR A 496 -89.28 -15.66 -8.17
CA THR A 496 -89.86 -16.56 -9.19
C THR A 496 -89.81 -15.83 -10.52
N GLY A 497 -89.33 -16.50 -11.56
CA GLY A 497 -89.32 -15.98 -12.92
C GLY A 497 -90.32 -16.69 -13.80
N ASN A 498 -90.84 -15.98 -14.81
CA ASN A 498 -91.76 -16.57 -15.76
C ASN A 498 -91.00 -17.46 -16.75
N VAL A 499 -91.54 -18.64 -17.01
CA VAL A 499 -91.00 -19.61 -17.98
C VAL A 499 -92.11 -20.20 -18.82
N CYS A 500 -91.77 -20.58 -20.06
CA CYS A 500 -92.69 -21.35 -20.90
C CYS A 500 -93.20 -22.57 -20.14
N GLY A 501 -94.52 -22.74 -20.15
CA GLY A 501 -95.22 -23.82 -19.47
C GLY A 501 -95.57 -23.56 -18.01
N ASP A 502 -95.50 -22.32 -17.51
CA ASP A 502 -95.81 -21.99 -16.11
C ASP A 502 -97.26 -21.51 -15.87
N THR A 503 -98.10 -21.51 -16.91
CA THR A 503 -99.48 -20.98 -16.96
C THR A 503 -99.62 -19.45 -16.98
N VAL A 504 -98.51 -18.69 -16.98
CA VAL A 504 -98.46 -17.23 -16.85
C VAL A 504 -97.79 -16.60 -18.07
N LYS A 505 -98.55 -16.52 -19.17
CA LYS A 505 -98.06 -15.97 -20.45
C LYS A 505 -97.34 -14.62 -20.32
N ASP A 506 -96.04 -14.60 -20.59
CA ASP A 506 -95.22 -13.39 -20.68
C ASP A 506 -95.53 -12.60 -21.97
N ALA A 507 -95.99 -11.36 -21.85
CA ALA A 507 -96.44 -10.57 -22.99
C ALA A 507 -95.32 -10.11 -23.94
N THR A 508 -94.05 -10.18 -23.54
CA THR A 508 -92.88 -9.78 -24.35
C THR A 508 -92.20 -10.98 -24.98
N ASN A 509 -92.15 -12.10 -24.24
CA ASN A 509 -91.37 -13.26 -24.60
C ASN A 509 -92.22 -14.42 -25.17
N GLU A 510 -93.54 -14.44 -24.95
CA GLU A 510 -94.40 -15.57 -25.32
C GLU A 510 -95.54 -15.20 -26.27
N ALA A 511 -95.75 -16.05 -27.27
CA ALA A 511 -96.90 -15.99 -28.14
C ALA A 511 -98.12 -16.69 -27.51
N CYS A 512 -97.89 -17.74 -26.71
CA CYS A 512 -98.89 -18.44 -25.90
C CYS A 512 -98.19 -19.17 -24.74
N ASP A 513 -98.96 -19.55 -23.74
CA ASP A 513 -98.58 -20.50 -22.69
C ASP A 513 -99.83 -21.36 -22.38
N ASP A 514 -99.67 -22.67 -22.32
CA ASP A 514 -100.73 -23.65 -22.00
C ASP A 514 -100.36 -24.56 -20.81
N GLY A 515 -99.39 -24.15 -20.00
CA GLY A 515 -99.04 -24.80 -18.74
C GLY A 515 -98.12 -26.03 -18.84
N ASN A 516 -97.49 -26.24 -20.00
CA ASN A 516 -96.40 -27.20 -20.15
C ASN A 516 -95.41 -26.78 -21.26
N THR A 517 -94.30 -27.52 -21.42
CA THR A 517 -93.28 -27.28 -22.45
C THR A 517 -93.21 -28.38 -23.52
N ASP A 518 -94.22 -29.23 -23.61
CA ASP A 518 -94.31 -30.17 -24.72
C ASP A 518 -94.86 -29.45 -25.96
N THR A 519 -94.75 -30.06 -27.13
CA THR A 519 -95.49 -29.62 -28.31
C THR A 519 -96.45 -30.73 -28.65
N GLU A 520 -97.69 -30.62 -28.21
CA GLU A 520 -98.67 -31.65 -28.50
C GLU A 520 -98.94 -31.68 -30.02
N ASP A 521 -98.75 -32.86 -30.62
CA ASP A 521 -99.01 -33.06 -32.04
C ASP A 521 -100.49 -33.33 -32.35
N ALA A 522 -101.30 -33.62 -31.32
CA ALA A 522 -102.73 -33.89 -31.39
C ALA A 522 -103.50 -33.24 -30.22
N CYS A 523 -104.80 -33.06 -30.39
CA CYS A 523 -105.67 -32.57 -29.31
C CYS A 523 -106.13 -33.71 -28.38
N PRO A 524 -106.57 -33.38 -27.14
CA PRO A 524 -107.31 -34.32 -26.31
C PRO A 524 -108.53 -34.88 -27.05
N TYR A 525 -108.74 -36.19 -26.92
CA TYR A 525 -109.83 -36.92 -27.58
C TYR A 525 -111.21 -36.28 -27.32
N GLY A 526 -112.03 -36.18 -28.37
CA GLY A 526 -113.34 -35.52 -28.30
C GLY A 526 -113.33 -34.02 -28.61
N GLN A 527 -112.17 -33.40 -28.89
CA GLN A 527 -112.08 -32.02 -29.42
C GLN A 527 -111.65 -32.02 -30.89
N ALA A 528 -112.56 -31.66 -31.79
CA ALA A 528 -112.27 -31.59 -33.23
C ALA A 528 -111.11 -30.63 -33.60
N SER A 529 -110.86 -29.59 -32.79
CA SER A 529 -109.65 -28.78 -32.85
C SER A 529 -109.35 -28.08 -31.53
N CYS A 530 -108.06 -27.84 -31.29
CA CYS A 530 -107.53 -27.17 -30.11
C CYS A 530 -106.35 -26.28 -30.52
N LYS A 531 -105.95 -25.39 -29.61
CA LYS A 531 -104.69 -24.66 -29.72
C LYS A 531 -103.74 -25.16 -28.64
N VAL A 532 -102.51 -25.40 -29.06
CA VAL A 532 -101.40 -25.88 -28.24
C VAL A 532 -100.20 -24.98 -28.52
N CYS A 533 -99.30 -24.87 -27.57
CA CYS A 533 -98.06 -24.14 -27.75
C CYS A 533 -96.99 -25.02 -28.37
N ARG A 534 -96.03 -24.38 -29.02
CA ARG A 534 -94.74 -25.01 -29.27
C ARG A 534 -93.94 -24.99 -27.96
N PHE A 535 -93.02 -25.94 -27.80
CA PHE A 535 -92.24 -26.20 -26.57
C PHE A 535 -91.43 -24.99 -26.05
N ASP A 536 -91.27 -23.95 -26.86
CA ASP A 536 -90.56 -22.70 -26.57
C ASP A 536 -91.51 -21.50 -26.38
N CYS A 537 -92.82 -21.73 -26.37
CA CYS A 537 -93.90 -20.76 -26.24
C CYS A 537 -93.89 -19.63 -27.28
N LYS A 538 -93.12 -19.75 -28.36
CA LYS A 538 -92.97 -18.71 -29.40
C LYS A 538 -94.03 -18.77 -30.49
N GLU A 539 -94.83 -19.83 -30.54
CA GLU A 539 -95.85 -20.04 -31.57
C GLU A 539 -97.06 -20.80 -31.02
N SER A 540 -98.27 -20.29 -31.28
CA SER A 540 -99.51 -21.02 -30.98
C SER A 540 -99.93 -21.86 -32.19
N LEU A 541 -99.77 -23.17 -32.09
CA LEU A 541 -100.14 -24.12 -33.13
C LEU A 541 -101.63 -24.49 -32.99
N SER A 542 -102.28 -24.78 -34.11
CA SER A 542 -103.65 -25.30 -34.12
C SER A 542 -103.62 -26.75 -34.59
N ARG A 543 -104.08 -27.67 -33.74
CA ARG A 543 -104.13 -29.11 -34.03
C ARG A 543 -105.57 -29.54 -34.29
N THR A 544 -105.70 -30.63 -35.04
CA THR A 544 -106.95 -31.37 -35.20
C THR A 544 -106.94 -32.51 -34.18
N GLY A 545 -108.08 -32.79 -33.56
CA GLY A 545 -108.24 -33.95 -32.68
C GLY A 545 -109.20 -34.97 -33.27
N ASN A 546 -109.00 -36.23 -32.90
CA ASN A 546 -109.81 -37.36 -33.34
C ASN A 546 -111.16 -37.36 -32.59
N ILE A 547 -112.23 -37.71 -33.31
CA ILE A 547 -113.58 -37.88 -32.77
C ILE A 547 -114.31 -39.06 -33.43
N CYS A 548 -115.08 -39.79 -32.64
CA CYS A 548 -115.92 -40.89 -33.15
C CYS A 548 -116.77 -40.51 -34.37
N GLY A 549 -116.56 -41.26 -35.45
CA GLY A 549 -117.16 -41.11 -36.77
C GLY A 549 -116.36 -40.23 -37.74
N ASP A 550 -115.07 -39.97 -37.50
CA ASP A 550 -114.23 -39.13 -38.37
C ASP A 550 -113.37 -39.92 -39.38
N ASN A 551 -113.45 -41.26 -39.39
CA ASN A 551 -112.67 -42.21 -40.20
C ASN A 551 -111.24 -42.47 -39.67
N ALA A 552 -110.87 -42.01 -38.47
CA ALA A 552 -109.54 -42.17 -37.88
C ALA A 552 -109.60 -42.72 -36.45
N LYS A 553 -109.64 -44.06 -36.33
CA LYS A 553 -109.72 -44.77 -35.05
C LYS A 553 -108.65 -44.31 -34.05
N ASP A 554 -109.07 -43.73 -32.93
CA ASP A 554 -108.22 -43.40 -31.79
C ASP A 554 -107.80 -44.68 -31.03
N PRO A 555 -106.49 -44.98 -30.86
CA PRO A 555 -106.04 -46.24 -30.27
C PRO A 555 -106.43 -46.45 -28.80
N ASP A 556 -106.57 -45.35 -28.04
CA ASP A 556 -106.76 -45.39 -26.59
C ASP A 556 -108.22 -45.14 -26.18
N HIS A 557 -109.01 -44.49 -27.03
CA HIS A 557 -110.39 -44.07 -26.71
C HIS A 557 -111.49 -44.71 -27.59
N GLU A 558 -111.13 -45.37 -28.70
CA GLU A 558 -112.10 -46.00 -29.61
C GLU A 558 -111.82 -47.49 -29.79
N ALA A 559 -112.89 -48.31 -29.74
CA ALA A 559 -112.81 -49.72 -30.10
C ALA A 559 -112.82 -49.91 -31.62
N CYS A 560 -113.54 -49.05 -32.34
CA CYS A 560 -113.56 -48.98 -33.80
C CYS A 560 -114.10 -47.62 -34.27
N ASP A 561 -113.75 -47.21 -35.49
CA ASP A 561 -114.38 -46.11 -36.22
C ASP A 561 -114.71 -46.60 -37.64
N ASP A 562 -115.97 -46.45 -38.09
CA ASP A 562 -116.41 -46.80 -39.45
C ASP A 562 -116.90 -45.59 -40.27
N GLY A 563 -116.38 -44.40 -39.93
CA GLY A 563 -116.59 -43.14 -40.63
C GLY A 563 -117.92 -42.47 -40.33
N ASN A 564 -118.68 -42.95 -39.34
CA ASN A 564 -119.94 -42.37 -38.94
C ASN A 564 -120.37 -42.76 -37.51
N THR A 565 -121.47 -42.15 -37.02
CA THR A 565 -122.02 -42.36 -35.66
C THR A 565 -123.39 -43.02 -35.68
N LYS A 566 -123.57 -44.05 -36.51
CA LYS A 566 -124.79 -44.87 -36.56
C LYS A 566 -124.52 -46.28 -36.05
N THR A 567 -125.50 -47.16 -36.17
CA THR A 567 -125.38 -48.55 -35.75
C THR A 567 -126.14 -49.41 -36.74
N GLU A 568 -125.38 -49.95 -37.67
CA GLU A 568 -125.80 -50.83 -38.74
C GLU A 568 -126.12 -52.24 -38.22
N VAL A 569 -126.99 -52.97 -38.93
CA VAL A 569 -127.53 -54.28 -38.49
C VAL A 569 -127.45 -55.39 -39.53
N ALA A 570 -126.85 -55.12 -40.70
CA ALA A 570 -126.60 -56.11 -41.75
C ALA A 570 -125.39 -55.69 -42.61
N CYS A 571 -124.75 -56.67 -43.26
CA CYS A 571 -123.63 -56.46 -44.18
C CYS A 571 -124.08 -56.33 -45.63
N ASP A 572 -123.22 -55.71 -46.45
CA ASP A 572 -123.35 -55.76 -47.90
C ASP A 572 -122.96 -57.15 -48.45
N TYR A 573 -123.57 -57.54 -49.56
CA TYR A 573 -123.32 -58.86 -50.18
C TYR A 573 -121.87 -59.01 -50.65
N GLY A 574 -121.30 -60.22 -50.49
CA GLY A 574 -119.90 -60.51 -50.81
C GLY A 574 -118.96 -60.37 -49.62
N GLN A 575 -119.47 -60.05 -48.44
CA GLN A 575 -118.74 -60.09 -47.17
C GLN A 575 -119.27 -61.23 -46.29
N ALA A 576 -118.44 -62.24 -46.02
CA ALA A 576 -118.80 -63.39 -45.17
C ALA A 576 -119.13 -62.96 -43.73
N GLY A 577 -118.52 -61.86 -43.31
CA GLY A 577 -118.98 -61.01 -42.25
C GLY A 577 -118.41 -59.61 -42.42
N CYS A 578 -118.99 -58.65 -41.73
CA CYS A 578 -118.52 -57.28 -41.69
C CYS A 578 -118.48 -56.80 -40.24
N GLU A 579 -117.49 -55.99 -39.93
CA GLU A 579 -117.39 -55.27 -38.67
C GLU A 579 -117.91 -53.86 -38.89
N LYS A 580 -118.90 -53.48 -38.08
CA LYS A 580 -119.51 -52.14 -38.06
C LYS A 580 -119.42 -51.58 -36.66
N CYS A 581 -119.41 -50.27 -36.53
CA CYS A 581 -119.34 -49.65 -35.22
C CYS A 581 -120.71 -49.44 -34.62
N ARG A 582 -120.74 -49.48 -33.29
CA ARG A 582 -121.81 -48.84 -32.54
C ARG A 582 -121.62 -47.32 -32.59
N ALA A 583 -122.72 -46.57 -32.45
CA ALA A 583 -122.76 -45.11 -32.64
C ALA A 583 -121.87 -44.28 -31.68
N ASP A 584 -121.28 -44.93 -30.68
CA ASP A 584 -120.38 -44.36 -29.67
C ASP A 584 -118.90 -44.80 -29.87
N CYS A 585 -118.60 -45.56 -30.92
CA CYS A 585 -117.28 -46.10 -31.25
C CYS A 585 -116.66 -47.00 -30.15
N GLN A 586 -117.43 -47.38 -29.12
CA GLN A 586 -116.95 -48.17 -27.99
C GLN A 586 -117.08 -49.69 -28.20
N GLU A 587 -117.76 -50.13 -29.25
CA GLU A 587 -118.05 -51.54 -29.50
C GLU A 587 -118.10 -51.87 -31.00
N THR A 588 -117.31 -52.87 -31.41
CA THR A 588 -117.33 -53.43 -32.76
C THR A 588 -118.42 -54.50 -32.86
N LEU A 589 -119.35 -54.33 -33.79
CA LEU A 589 -120.43 -55.26 -34.09
C LEU A 589 -120.03 -56.17 -35.26
N THR A 590 -119.80 -57.45 -34.96
CA THR A 590 -119.56 -58.50 -35.97
C THR A 590 -120.88 -59.00 -36.54
N LEU A 591 -121.17 -58.67 -37.79
CA LEU A 591 -122.38 -59.08 -38.52
C LEU A 591 -121.99 -60.11 -39.59
N GLN A 592 -122.90 -61.03 -39.94
CA GLN A 592 -122.65 -62.12 -40.89
C GLN A 592 -123.37 -61.90 -42.23
N GLY A 593 -122.73 -62.22 -43.34
CA GLY A 593 -123.25 -62.07 -44.70
C GLY A 593 -122.93 -63.26 -45.61
N ASN A 594 -123.54 -63.30 -46.79
CA ASN A 594 -123.46 -64.42 -47.74
C ASN A 594 -122.35 -64.19 -48.79
N VAL A 595 -121.63 -65.25 -49.20
CA VAL A 595 -120.54 -65.19 -50.19
C VAL A 595 -120.44 -66.42 -51.11
N CYS A 596 -119.86 -66.18 -52.29
CA CYS A 596 -119.46 -67.23 -53.22
C CYS A 596 -118.58 -68.30 -52.56
N GLY A 597 -119.00 -69.56 -52.67
CA GLY A 597 -118.28 -70.73 -52.19
C GLY A 597 -118.60 -71.11 -50.75
N ASP A 598 -119.56 -70.45 -50.11
CA ASP A 598 -120.04 -70.82 -48.76
C ASP A 598 -121.15 -71.89 -48.75
N GLY A 599 -121.69 -72.21 -49.93
CA GLY A 599 -122.72 -73.22 -50.14
C GLY A 599 -124.16 -72.73 -49.90
N SER A 600 -124.38 -71.43 -49.67
CA SER A 600 -125.67 -70.82 -49.33
C SER A 600 -126.01 -69.64 -50.25
N LYS A 601 -126.60 -69.96 -51.41
CA LYS A 601 -126.93 -69.00 -52.45
C LYS A 601 -127.73 -67.76 -51.99
N ASP A 602 -127.24 -66.57 -52.32
CA ASP A 602 -127.86 -65.28 -51.97
C ASP A 602 -129.30 -65.10 -52.51
N PRO A 603 -130.20 -64.42 -51.75
CA PRO A 603 -131.57 -64.13 -52.21
C PRO A 603 -131.67 -63.23 -53.46
N ASN A 604 -130.63 -62.47 -53.81
CA ASN A 604 -130.62 -61.62 -55.01
C ASN A 604 -129.92 -62.30 -56.19
N PRO A 605 -130.60 -62.61 -57.32
CA PRO A 605 -129.98 -63.31 -58.46
C PRO A 605 -128.84 -62.57 -59.16
N ALA A 606 -128.67 -61.24 -58.96
CA ALA A 606 -127.51 -60.50 -59.46
C ALA A 606 -126.23 -60.80 -58.66
N ASN A 607 -126.40 -61.24 -57.42
CA ASN A 607 -125.33 -61.50 -56.47
C ASN A 607 -124.71 -62.88 -56.69
N GLU A 608 -125.44 -63.89 -57.20
CA GLU A 608 -124.88 -65.25 -57.29
C GLU A 608 -125.53 -66.21 -58.32
N ILE A 609 -124.71 -67.04 -58.98
CA ILE A 609 -125.12 -67.97 -60.06
C ILE A 609 -124.71 -69.45 -59.81
N CYS A 610 -123.42 -69.87 -59.89
CA CYS A 610 -122.88 -71.22 -59.52
C CYS A 610 -122.04 -71.22 -58.23
N ASP A 611 -122.57 -71.70 -57.09
CA ASP A 611 -121.77 -72.01 -55.90
C ASP A 611 -121.55 -73.54 -55.83
N ASP A 612 -120.30 -73.98 -55.87
CA ASP A 612 -119.88 -75.39 -55.76
C ASP A 612 -119.05 -75.68 -54.48
N GLY A 613 -119.22 -74.84 -53.44
CA GLY A 613 -118.60 -74.97 -52.13
C GLY A 613 -117.12 -74.58 -52.08
N ASN A 614 -116.62 -73.92 -53.12
CA ASN A 614 -115.27 -73.36 -53.15
C ASN A 614 -115.16 -72.19 -54.15
N THR A 615 -113.98 -71.57 -54.20
CA THR A 615 -113.68 -70.40 -55.06
C THR A 615 -112.50 -70.67 -56.02
N ALA A 616 -112.23 -71.93 -56.33
CA ALA A 616 -111.22 -72.28 -57.33
C ALA A 616 -111.77 -72.07 -58.74
N THR A 617 -111.09 -71.22 -59.51
CA THR A 617 -111.03 -71.43 -60.96
C THR A 617 -109.70 -72.14 -61.21
N GLU A 618 -109.71 -73.44 -61.48
CA GLU A 618 -108.51 -74.20 -61.86
C GLU A 618 -107.92 -73.65 -63.18
N THR A 619 -106.69 -73.12 -63.09
CA THR A 619 -106.20 -72.05 -63.99
C THR A 619 -104.79 -72.25 -64.58
N ALA A 620 -104.23 -73.46 -64.52
CA ALA A 620 -102.97 -73.74 -65.22
C ALA A 620 -102.82 -75.21 -65.64
N CYS A 621 -101.92 -75.46 -66.58
CA CYS A 621 -101.24 -76.76 -66.71
C CYS A 621 -99.75 -76.54 -66.97
N SER A 622 -99.02 -77.65 -67.08
CA SER A 622 -97.58 -77.78 -66.95
C SER A 622 -96.73 -77.10 -68.06
N TYR A 623 -95.43 -76.92 -67.75
CA TYR A 623 -94.41 -76.18 -68.52
C TYR A 623 -94.48 -76.39 -70.04
N GLY A 624 -94.47 -75.29 -70.81
CA GLY A 624 -94.42 -75.29 -72.28
C GLY A 624 -95.76 -75.30 -73.04
N THR A 625 -96.95 -75.13 -72.40
CA THR A 625 -98.28 -75.29 -73.07
C THR A 625 -99.38 -74.28 -72.61
N ALA A 626 -100.63 -74.33 -73.18
CA ALA A 626 -101.64 -73.23 -73.24
C ALA A 626 -103.01 -73.14 -72.45
N ASN A 627 -104.00 -74.09 -72.39
CA ASN A 627 -105.37 -73.82 -71.76
C ASN A 627 -106.31 -75.02 -71.35
N CYS A 628 -107.25 -74.86 -70.39
CA CYS A 628 -108.37 -75.81 -69.98
C CYS A 628 -109.44 -75.19 -69.00
N GLN A 629 -110.65 -75.79 -68.76
CA GLN A 629 -111.87 -75.09 -68.21
C GLN A 629 -112.67 -75.72 -67.00
N VAL A 630 -113.34 -74.90 -66.13
CA VAL A 630 -114.05 -75.24 -64.83
C VAL A 630 -115.15 -74.22 -64.37
N CYS A 631 -115.94 -74.38 -63.27
CA CYS A 631 -116.74 -73.22 -62.73
C CYS A 631 -115.75 -72.12 -62.33
N ARG A 632 -116.16 -70.86 -62.49
CA ARG A 632 -115.34 -69.72 -62.15
C ARG A 632 -115.59 -69.43 -60.69
N GLY A 633 -114.52 -69.43 -59.90
CA GLY A 633 -114.50 -69.20 -58.47
C GLY A 633 -114.95 -67.82 -57.99
N ASP A 634 -115.66 -67.06 -58.83
CA ASP A 634 -116.47 -65.90 -58.45
C ASP A 634 -117.98 -66.21 -58.41
N CYS A 635 -118.36 -67.47 -58.64
CA CYS A 635 -119.71 -67.99 -58.66
C CYS A 635 -120.63 -67.35 -59.72
N LYS A 636 -120.05 -66.72 -60.75
CA LYS A 636 -120.80 -66.06 -61.84
C LYS A 636 -120.83 -66.86 -63.15
N GLU A 637 -119.84 -67.73 -63.44
CA GLU A 637 -119.66 -68.35 -64.78
C GLU A 637 -118.75 -69.63 -64.77
N LEU A 638 -118.24 -70.14 -65.93
CA LEU A 638 -117.32 -71.32 -66.04
C LEU A 638 -116.14 -71.13 -67.11
N VAL A 639 -114.80 -71.17 -66.79
CA VAL A 639 -113.59 -70.48 -67.48
C VAL A 639 -112.09 -71.12 -67.37
N SER A 640 -110.91 -70.52 -67.85
CA SER A 640 -109.47 -71.06 -68.15
C SER A 640 -108.10 -70.15 -68.18
N ALA A 641 -106.79 -70.64 -68.12
CA ALA A 641 -105.41 -69.93 -68.40
C ALA A 641 -104.00 -70.76 -68.43
N ARG A 642 -102.74 -70.28 -68.92
CA ARG A 642 -101.22 -70.78 -68.84
C ARG A 642 -99.99 -69.84 -69.38
N GLY A 643 -98.62 -70.20 -69.37
CA GLY A 643 -97.35 -69.40 -69.87
C GLY A 643 -95.80 -69.96 -69.95
N ASN A 644 -94.68 -69.14 -70.22
CA ASN A 644 -93.11 -69.23 -70.06
C ASN A 644 -91.98 -69.14 -71.26
N VAL A 645 -90.71 -68.54 -71.12
CA VAL A 645 -89.44 -68.44 -72.07
C VAL A 645 -88.00 -67.88 -71.52
N CYS A 646 -86.82 -67.77 -72.29
CA CYS A 646 -85.34 -67.40 -71.97
C CYS A 646 -84.74 -65.96 -72.28
N GLY A 647 -83.48 -65.64 -71.89
CA GLY A 647 -82.80 -64.31 -72.00
C GLY A 647 -83.17 -63.38 -70.84
N ASP A 648 -83.78 -63.98 -69.84
CA ASP A 648 -84.47 -63.44 -68.68
C ASP A 648 -83.54 -63.29 -67.48
N ASN A 649 -82.21 -63.26 -67.71
CA ASN A 649 -81.13 -63.29 -66.70
C ASN A 649 -81.12 -64.56 -65.82
N ALA A 650 -82.12 -65.42 -65.94
CA ALA A 650 -82.10 -66.77 -65.43
C ALA A 650 -81.42 -67.63 -66.48
N LYS A 651 -80.14 -67.94 -66.28
CA LYS A 651 -79.42 -68.88 -67.15
C LYS A 651 -80.08 -70.25 -67.07
N ASP A 652 -81.03 -70.52 -67.96
CA ASP A 652 -81.60 -71.85 -68.15
C ASP A 652 -80.43 -72.76 -68.53
N ALA A 653 -80.10 -73.67 -67.61
CA ALA A 653 -78.84 -74.40 -67.64
C ALA A 653 -78.72 -75.31 -68.86
N ASP A 654 -79.85 -75.65 -69.49
CA ASP A 654 -79.92 -76.46 -70.69
C ASP A 654 -79.80 -75.63 -71.98
N HIS A 655 -79.78 -74.28 -71.92
CA HIS A 655 -80.01 -73.42 -73.10
C HIS A 655 -79.06 -72.21 -73.35
N GLU A 656 -78.08 -71.83 -72.49
CA GLU A 656 -77.25 -70.59 -72.65
C GLU A 656 -75.72 -70.73 -72.37
N ALA A 657 -74.85 -69.77 -72.79
CA ALA A 657 -73.37 -69.85 -72.70
C ALA A 657 -72.66 -68.82 -71.78
N CYS A 658 -72.39 -67.56 -72.18
CA CYS A 658 -72.07 -66.43 -71.28
C CYS A 658 -73.27 -65.48 -71.22
N ASP A 659 -74.12 -65.53 -70.20
CA ASP A 659 -75.10 -64.45 -70.03
C ASP A 659 -74.46 -63.34 -69.17
N ASP A 660 -74.14 -62.19 -69.79
CA ASP A 660 -73.64 -61.01 -69.09
C ASP A 660 -74.75 -60.00 -68.76
N GLY A 661 -75.98 -60.51 -68.59
CA GLY A 661 -77.20 -59.79 -68.20
C GLY A 661 -77.80 -58.93 -69.31
N ASN A 662 -77.26 -59.01 -70.52
CA ASN A 662 -77.63 -58.17 -71.64
C ASN A 662 -77.20 -58.77 -72.99
N THR A 663 -77.29 -57.96 -74.06
CA THR A 663 -77.07 -58.38 -75.44
C THR A 663 -76.14 -57.42 -76.26
N LYS A 664 -74.97 -57.00 -75.72
CA LYS A 664 -74.03 -56.02 -76.37
C LYS A 664 -72.52 -56.39 -76.34
N THR A 665 -71.63 -55.56 -76.92
CA THR A 665 -70.17 -55.83 -77.14
C THR A 665 -69.34 -54.52 -77.31
N GLU A 666 -68.05 -54.47 -76.87
CA GLU A 666 -67.24 -53.22 -76.67
C GLU A 666 -65.79 -53.26 -77.25
N VAL A 667 -65.05 -52.12 -77.37
CA VAL A 667 -63.86 -51.99 -78.28
C VAL A 667 -62.60 -51.15 -77.88
N ALA A 668 -62.43 -50.51 -76.70
CA ALA A 668 -61.16 -49.80 -76.34
C ALA A 668 -60.83 -49.82 -74.82
N CYS A 669 -59.61 -49.44 -74.43
CA CYS A 669 -59.15 -49.30 -73.02
C CYS A 669 -58.75 -47.83 -72.69
N ASP A 670 -58.66 -47.51 -71.39
CA ASP A 670 -58.40 -46.15 -70.88
C ASP A 670 -56.90 -45.78 -70.75
N TYR A 671 -56.58 -44.47 -70.71
CA TYR A 671 -55.20 -43.94 -70.68
C TYR A 671 -54.44 -44.31 -69.41
N GLY A 672 -53.12 -44.54 -69.53
CA GLY A 672 -52.26 -45.02 -68.44
C GLY A 672 -52.25 -46.55 -68.27
N GLN A 673 -53.11 -47.29 -69.01
CA GLN A 673 -53.04 -48.74 -69.12
C GLN A 673 -52.49 -49.20 -70.47
N ALA A 674 -51.85 -50.37 -70.44
CA ALA A 674 -51.34 -51.02 -71.63
C ALA A 674 -52.34 -52.02 -72.30
N SER A 675 -53.37 -52.61 -71.65
CA SER A 675 -54.35 -53.59 -72.27
C SER A 675 -55.56 -54.10 -71.41
N CYS A 676 -56.69 -54.62 -72.01
CA CYS A 676 -57.98 -55.08 -71.34
C CYS A 676 -58.93 -56.09 -72.14
N GLN A 677 -60.08 -56.64 -71.59
CA GLN A 677 -61.04 -57.67 -72.23
C GLN A 677 -62.61 -57.63 -71.92
N LYS A 678 -63.56 -58.17 -72.79
CA LYS A 678 -65.11 -58.17 -72.67
C LYS A 678 -65.96 -59.30 -73.43
N CYS A 679 -67.29 -59.54 -73.18
CA CYS A 679 -68.22 -60.60 -73.78
C CYS A 679 -69.17 -60.16 -74.98
N SER A 680 -70.00 -61.07 -75.54
CA SER A 680 -70.87 -60.88 -76.73
C SER A 680 -72.39 -61.02 -76.53
N GLY A 681 -73.15 -60.27 -77.33
CA GLY A 681 -74.58 -60.01 -77.12
C GLY A 681 -75.60 -61.09 -77.50
N ASP A 682 -75.18 -62.24 -77.97
CA ASP A 682 -75.97 -63.47 -78.13
C ASP A 682 -75.76 -64.44 -76.95
N CYS A 683 -75.05 -63.96 -75.93
CA CYS A 683 -74.61 -64.68 -74.76
C CYS A 683 -73.60 -65.81 -75.09
N GLN A 684 -72.60 -65.58 -75.99
CA GLN A 684 -71.71 -66.65 -76.51
C GLN A 684 -70.15 -66.45 -76.54
N SER A 685 -69.50 -65.25 -76.51
CA SER A 685 -68.03 -65.10 -76.83
C SER A 685 -67.25 -63.87 -76.25
N VAL A 686 -65.88 -63.78 -76.32
CA VAL A 686 -64.98 -62.81 -75.56
C VAL A 686 -63.77 -62.17 -76.35
N LEU A 687 -63.29 -60.92 -76.05
CA LEU A 687 -62.33 -60.06 -76.86
C LEU A 687 -61.18 -59.27 -76.09
N PRO A 688 -59.96 -58.91 -76.65
CA PRO A 688 -58.83 -58.11 -76.02
C PRO A 688 -58.17 -56.85 -76.76
N LEU A 689 -57.53 -55.85 -76.06
CA LEU A 689 -57.18 -54.43 -76.54
C LEU A 689 -55.86 -53.71 -75.93
N GLN A 690 -55.38 -52.45 -76.30
CA GLN A 690 -54.02 -51.80 -75.93
C GLN A 690 -53.88 -50.19 -75.75
N GLY A 691 -52.83 -49.56 -75.10
CA GLY A 691 -52.61 -48.05 -74.82
C GLY A 691 -51.17 -47.40 -74.52
N ASN A 692 -51.04 -46.09 -74.10
CA ASN A 692 -49.80 -45.16 -74.07
C ASN A 692 -49.24 -44.61 -72.69
N VAL A 693 -47.98 -44.07 -72.58
CA VAL A 693 -47.29 -43.55 -71.32
C VAL A 693 -46.13 -42.48 -71.48
N CYS A 694 -45.62 -41.89 -70.38
CA CYS A 694 -44.56 -40.84 -70.31
C CYS A 694 -43.10 -41.29 -70.56
N GLY A 695 -42.30 -40.42 -71.20
CA GLY A 695 -40.88 -40.66 -71.54
C GLY A 695 -40.70 -41.54 -72.79
N ASP A 696 -41.74 -41.66 -73.61
CA ASP A 696 -41.83 -42.56 -74.76
C ASP A 696 -41.34 -41.94 -76.08
N GLY A 697 -40.83 -40.70 -76.05
CA GLY A 697 -40.43 -39.93 -77.23
C GLY A 697 -41.54 -39.07 -77.81
N VAL A 698 -42.75 -39.06 -77.22
CA VAL A 698 -43.92 -38.31 -77.68
C VAL A 698 -44.49 -37.48 -76.52
N LYS A 699 -43.99 -36.25 -76.39
CA LYS A 699 -44.49 -35.30 -75.39
C LYS A 699 -46.03 -35.15 -75.44
N ASP A 700 -46.75 -35.67 -74.44
CA ASP A 700 -48.21 -35.48 -74.36
C ASP A 700 -48.52 -34.01 -74.08
N ALA A 701 -49.28 -33.38 -74.98
CA ALA A 701 -49.56 -31.95 -74.94
C ALA A 701 -50.35 -31.49 -73.70
N THR A 702 -50.95 -32.42 -72.94
CA THR A 702 -51.74 -32.13 -71.74
C THR A 702 -51.08 -32.56 -70.43
N GLN A 703 -50.18 -33.56 -70.46
CA GLN A 703 -49.60 -34.12 -69.22
C GLN A 703 -48.11 -33.85 -69.01
N GLU A 704 -47.38 -33.30 -70.00
CA GLU A 704 -45.92 -33.11 -69.92
C GLU A 704 -45.43 -31.70 -70.24
N VAL A 705 -44.29 -31.29 -69.65
CA VAL A 705 -43.68 -29.96 -69.82
C VAL A 705 -42.49 -30.00 -70.79
N CYS A 706 -41.67 -31.04 -70.68
CA CYS A 706 -40.80 -31.58 -71.72
C CYS A 706 -40.81 -33.11 -71.59
N ASP A 707 -40.52 -33.79 -72.70
CA ASP A 707 -40.12 -35.20 -72.75
C ASP A 707 -38.58 -35.25 -72.61
#